data_AF-A0A0Q5ZAR9-F1
#
_entry.id   AF-A0A0Q5ZAR9-F1
#
_cell.length_a   1.000
_cell.length_b   1.000
_cell.length_c   1.000
_cell.angle_alpha   90.00
_cell.angle_beta   90.00
_cell.angle_gamma   90.00
#
_symmetry.space_group_name_H-M   'P 1'
#
loop_
_entity.id
_entity.type
_entity.pdbx_description
1 polymer ?
#
loop_
_entity_poly.entity_id
_entity_poly.type
_entity_poly.pdbx_seq_one_letter_code
_entity_poly.pdbx_strand_id
1 'polypeptide(L)'
;MSRTRIVKGNITKVIGGDYKRYSKDDIENIGSNVIQIGKEGGVSYGEPEKYVPPPLSIVESKYKLVSTYAHDQLSSLAKELDEIPFMCFMIGVFGEEIEASALSKLYRGLSDKSITSPEIIVTHLPVNGRKANYSNHQKKILVWEHTVDLAVNDNDARAELMAMLVEEYGHHIDNLLRTELANKGKKDTDYIDEGAKFAYALFNFDIINESFLNYARAETPKYTGDLIIDFSTIHTQIKKYVNEEKQYDANPDEDEDGFGAGFEAGMHGGIEREALGELVKNKELNDTEVKQIYYGNWLRDYSQVVLESTVRLEKQDIDKIKQTNTKHLNDLLKSNPYKLSHDAWIKILEILATKEFMFGEENKFVHDYRTHLEDFRKIYGNLTKDILGIYRPEEHIDNPKQLEDFSSLSISFQYEYAKGQKTTLNLYKGELAKSLEINPTFNMKRFIIDNDIPDRPSSDTYMSQQLQLAVQYGKNKDGFRHLGAAFHVLEDYFSHSNFVELSLIKVGQQLLHQDKNSALGKDLQLVYPWVEGMQGKDYKTIPIVTGKFLKDDTAASVLPKVGDKMFPVGIQKYEQRKSGDRTFEDAFILTTLEDLSTGQQSDGLETDPVYMGMKTSEWLSMYNTYLYLIDQKSAAIGWMGKIGTVLDKGMSYMGDSLKTFTNIGFNLFLSSVDEDTKEEQTHNSNKNYGNNPTHTQIAKDATNHPLNPIASQLAKIAVKDVAERVLKIWKTGNDPTGEALVKYVTNKYTIHPMYNNATWADVVVKGWASSNYKNTDIIKRIQSATIYDHAHKVTQRVISNEKIQEILKYFQ
;
A
#
# COMPACT_ATOMS: atom_id res chain seq x y z
N MET A 1 50.36 -46.39 -21.83
CA MET A 1 50.71 -46.30 -20.40
C MET A 1 50.48 -44.87 -19.93
N SER A 2 49.34 -44.59 -19.30
CA SER A 2 49.10 -43.34 -18.59
C SER A 2 49.89 -43.38 -17.28
N ARG A 3 50.86 -42.47 -17.11
CA ARG A 3 51.48 -42.22 -15.80
C ARG A 3 50.67 -41.15 -15.09
N THR A 4 49.95 -41.54 -14.05
CA THR A 4 49.34 -40.59 -13.10
C THR A 4 50.47 -39.87 -12.37
N ARG A 5 50.55 -38.55 -12.54
CA ARG A 5 51.48 -37.68 -11.79
C ARG A 5 50.69 -37.01 -10.69
N ILE A 6 51.01 -37.32 -9.44
CA ILE A 6 50.47 -36.60 -8.28
C ILE A 6 51.26 -35.29 -8.18
N VAL A 7 50.57 -34.17 -8.34
CA VAL A 7 51.12 -32.83 -8.14
C VAL A 7 50.44 -32.27 -6.90
N LYS A 8 51.19 -31.72 -5.95
CA LYS A 8 50.63 -30.95 -4.83
C LYS A 8 50.68 -29.46 -5.21
N GLY A 9 49.53 -28.79 -5.14
CA GLY A 9 49.34 -27.38 -5.51
C GLY A 9 47.93 -27.17 -6.06
N ASN A 10 47.28 -26.04 -5.73
CA ASN A 10 45.94 -25.73 -6.21
C ASN A 10 45.99 -25.35 -7.70
N ILE A 11 45.78 -26.33 -8.58
CA ILE A 11 45.72 -26.11 -10.02
C ILE A 11 44.46 -25.31 -10.33
N THR A 12 44.64 -24.11 -10.87
CA THR A 12 43.53 -23.18 -11.13
C THR A 12 42.90 -23.41 -12.50
N LYS A 13 43.65 -23.98 -13.46
CA LYS A 13 43.13 -24.27 -14.80
C LYS A 13 43.96 -25.31 -15.56
N VAL A 14 43.26 -26.25 -16.23
CA VAL A 14 43.82 -27.16 -17.24
C VAL A 14 43.04 -26.95 -18.53
N ILE A 15 43.73 -26.68 -19.64
CA ILE A 15 43.11 -26.49 -20.96
C ILE A 15 43.57 -27.67 -21.85
N GLY A 16 42.63 -28.38 -22.48
CA GLY A 16 42.92 -29.61 -23.23
C GLY A 16 43.80 -29.39 -24.47
N GLY A 17 44.70 -30.34 -24.75
CA GLY A 17 45.83 -30.20 -25.69
C GLY A 17 47.17 -30.04 -24.94
N ASP A 18 48.30 -30.00 -25.66
CA ASP A 18 49.68 -29.98 -25.11
C ASP A 18 49.79 -29.18 -23.80
N TYR A 19 49.99 -29.92 -22.71
CA TYR A 19 49.57 -29.57 -21.35
C TYR A 19 50.22 -28.30 -20.80
N LYS A 20 49.51 -27.16 -20.84
CA LYS A 20 49.83 -25.97 -20.03
C LYS A 20 49.06 -26.03 -18.71
N ARG A 21 49.78 -25.91 -17.59
CA ARG A 21 49.22 -25.94 -16.23
C ARG A 21 49.56 -24.65 -15.50
N TYR A 22 48.56 -24.08 -14.83
CA TYR A 22 48.69 -22.85 -14.05
C TYR A 22 48.40 -23.17 -12.58
N SER A 23 49.27 -22.72 -11.69
CA SER A 23 49.18 -22.92 -10.25
C SER A 23 49.32 -21.57 -9.56
N LYS A 24 48.56 -21.38 -8.48
CA LYS A 24 48.67 -20.18 -7.63
C LYS A 24 49.86 -20.26 -6.66
N ASP A 25 50.32 -21.50 -6.42
CA ASP A 25 51.46 -21.84 -5.55
C ASP A 25 52.59 -22.48 -6.37
N ASP A 26 53.80 -22.55 -5.81
CA ASP A 26 54.93 -23.26 -6.42
C ASP A 26 54.60 -24.73 -6.72
N ILE A 27 54.99 -25.19 -7.92
CA ILE A 27 54.75 -26.57 -8.34
C ILE A 27 55.96 -27.44 -7.97
N GLU A 28 55.81 -28.29 -6.96
CA GLU A 28 56.84 -29.22 -6.54
C GLU A 28 56.76 -30.55 -7.33
N ASN A 29 57.84 -30.94 -8.03
CA ASN A 29 57.89 -32.15 -8.84
C ASN A 29 58.58 -33.29 -8.09
N ILE A 30 57.79 -34.21 -7.50
CA ILE A 30 58.30 -35.32 -6.73
C ILE A 30 58.44 -36.56 -7.62
N GLY A 31 59.52 -36.65 -8.36
CA GLY A 31 59.85 -37.81 -9.19
C GLY A 31 61.32 -37.83 -9.58
N SER A 32 61.93 -39.01 -9.55
CA SER A 32 63.37 -39.19 -9.81
C SER A 32 63.81 -38.87 -11.25
N ASN A 33 62.87 -38.75 -12.19
CA ASN A 33 63.12 -38.27 -13.55
C ASN A 33 61.95 -37.43 -14.06
N VAL A 34 62.23 -36.16 -14.40
CA VAL A 34 61.29 -35.23 -15.01
C VAL A 34 61.73 -35.00 -16.46
N ILE A 35 60.91 -35.46 -17.42
CA ILE A 35 61.13 -35.15 -18.85
C ILE A 35 60.14 -34.06 -19.23
N GLN A 36 60.66 -32.88 -19.57
CA GLN A 36 59.91 -31.77 -20.15
C GLN A 36 60.26 -31.70 -21.64
N ILE A 37 59.26 -31.86 -22.50
CA ILE A 37 59.43 -31.73 -23.95
C ILE A 37 58.76 -30.41 -24.35
N GLY A 38 59.58 -29.41 -24.64
CA GLY A 38 59.16 -28.08 -25.08
C GLY A 38 60.36 -27.35 -25.69
N LYS A 39 60.11 -26.27 -26.45
CA LYS A 39 61.20 -25.42 -26.96
C LYS A 39 62.03 -24.88 -25.79
N GLU A 40 63.34 -24.70 -26.01
CA GLU A 40 64.27 -24.12 -25.02
C GLU A 40 63.68 -22.80 -24.47
N GLY A 41 63.49 -22.71 -23.15
CA GLY A 41 62.78 -21.60 -22.49
C GLY A 41 61.25 -21.73 -22.36
N GLY A 42 60.66 -22.89 -22.67
CA GLY A 42 59.21 -23.14 -22.60
C GLY A 42 58.61 -23.18 -21.19
N VAL A 43 59.43 -23.14 -20.15
CA VAL A 43 59.01 -22.97 -18.75
C VAL A 43 59.66 -21.69 -18.23
N SER A 44 58.82 -20.72 -17.89
CA SER A 44 59.20 -19.42 -17.32
C SER A 44 58.87 -19.42 -15.83
N TYR A 45 59.81 -18.97 -15.01
CA TYR A 45 59.61 -18.68 -13.59
C TYR A 45 59.91 -17.20 -13.36
N GLY A 46 58.95 -16.46 -12.81
CA GLY A 46 59.08 -15.03 -12.56
C GLY A 46 57.84 -14.43 -11.90
N GLU A 47 58.03 -13.29 -11.24
CA GLU A 47 56.96 -12.51 -10.60
C GLU A 47 55.83 -12.18 -11.61
N PRO A 48 54.54 -12.26 -11.22
CA PRO A 48 53.39 -12.18 -12.13
C PRO A 48 53.22 -10.88 -12.94
N GLU A 49 54.02 -9.85 -12.70
CA GLU A 49 53.73 -8.46 -13.09
C GLU A 49 54.08 -8.06 -14.54
N LYS A 50 54.62 -8.95 -15.39
CA LYS A 50 55.01 -8.60 -16.78
C LYS A 50 54.46 -9.48 -17.89
N TYR A 51 53.31 -10.11 -17.67
CA TYR A 51 52.52 -10.64 -18.79
C TYR A 51 51.64 -9.51 -19.37
N VAL A 52 52.04 -8.98 -20.54
CA VAL A 52 51.14 -8.18 -21.39
C VAL A 52 50.57 -9.14 -22.44
N PRO A 53 49.28 -9.52 -22.37
CA PRO A 53 48.68 -10.37 -23.38
C PRO A 53 48.81 -9.71 -24.77
N PRO A 54 48.99 -10.48 -25.85
CA PRO A 54 48.97 -9.92 -27.19
C PRO A 54 47.64 -9.17 -27.41
N PRO A 55 47.67 -8.00 -28.08
CA PRO A 55 46.46 -7.22 -28.33
C PRO A 55 45.42 -8.10 -29.02
N LEU A 56 44.18 -8.06 -28.52
CA LEU A 56 43.06 -8.79 -29.09
C LEU A 56 42.93 -8.42 -30.58
N SER A 57 43.03 -9.43 -31.44
CA SER A 57 42.76 -9.31 -32.87
C SER A 57 41.25 -9.09 -33.06
N ILE A 58 40.82 -7.84 -33.04
CA ILE A 58 39.43 -7.46 -33.29
C ILE A 58 39.15 -7.67 -34.79
N VAL A 59 38.29 -8.64 -35.10
CA VAL A 59 37.76 -8.81 -36.45
C VAL A 59 36.44 -8.07 -36.52
N GLU A 60 36.45 -6.87 -37.12
CA GLU A 60 35.25 -6.05 -37.29
C GLU A 60 34.23 -6.75 -38.18
N SER A 61 32.97 -6.66 -37.80
CA SER A 61 31.83 -7.13 -38.59
C SER A 61 31.42 -6.06 -39.62
N LYS A 62 30.63 -6.46 -40.61
CA LYS A 62 29.95 -5.53 -41.53
C LYS A 62 28.78 -4.81 -40.87
N TYR A 63 28.38 -5.25 -39.67
CA TYR A 63 27.27 -4.69 -38.92
C TYR A 63 27.66 -3.32 -38.36
N LYS A 64 26.71 -2.40 -38.26
CA LYS A 64 26.92 -1.11 -37.58
C LYS A 64 25.93 -0.95 -36.45
N LEU A 65 26.41 -0.38 -35.35
CA LEU A 65 25.62 -0.02 -34.18
C LEU A 65 26.06 1.36 -33.71
N VAL A 66 25.11 2.27 -33.54
CA VAL A 66 25.37 3.63 -33.04
C VAL A 66 24.43 3.91 -31.87
N SER A 67 24.98 4.42 -30.77
CA SER A 67 24.22 4.88 -29.60
C SER A 67 24.94 6.06 -28.95
N THR A 68 24.19 7.12 -28.63
CA THR A 68 24.64 8.25 -27.81
C THR A 68 23.94 8.30 -26.46
N TYR A 69 23.06 7.33 -26.19
CA TYR A 69 22.10 7.38 -25.09
C TYR A 69 22.76 7.63 -23.73
N ALA A 70 23.74 6.82 -23.33
CA ALA A 70 24.43 6.97 -22.04
C ALA A 70 25.15 8.34 -21.92
N HIS A 71 25.71 8.82 -23.03
CA HIS A 71 26.39 10.11 -23.06
C HIS A 71 25.41 11.28 -22.90
N ASP A 72 24.28 11.20 -23.59
CA ASP A 72 23.23 12.22 -23.55
C ASP A 72 22.57 12.28 -22.16
N GLN A 73 22.33 11.13 -21.52
CA GLN A 73 21.78 11.06 -20.16
C GLN A 73 22.71 11.70 -19.13
N LEU A 74 24.00 11.34 -19.15
CA LEU A 74 24.98 11.92 -18.22
C LEU A 74 25.16 13.43 -18.45
N SER A 75 25.09 13.87 -19.70
CA SER A 75 25.16 15.30 -20.06
C SER A 75 23.91 16.08 -19.64
N SER A 76 22.73 15.46 -19.62
CA SER A 76 21.51 16.06 -19.08
C SER A 76 21.53 16.13 -17.56
N LEU A 77 21.98 15.07 -16.89
CA LEU A 77 22.15 15.05 -15.43
C LEU A 77 23.11 16.15 -14.95
N ALA A 78 24.21 16.37 -15.67
CA ALA A 78 25.13 17.47 -15.40
C ALA A 78 24.52 18.86 -15.62
N LYS A 79 23.41 19.01 -16.36
CA LYS A 79 22.71 20.30 -16.51
C LYS A 79 21.64 20.50 -15.44
N GLU A 80 21.01 19.41 -14.99
CA GLU A 80 19.96 19.43 -13.98
C GLU A 80 20.55 19.61 -12.57
N LEU A 81 21.69 18.99 -12.31
CA LEU A 81 22.42 19.12 -11.07
C LEU A 81 23.44 20.26 -11.19
N ASP A 82 23.51 21.14 -10.20
CA ASP A 82 24.65 22.04 -10.05
C ASP A 82 25.94 21.24 -9.78
N GLU A 83 27.11 21.87 -9.99
CA GLU A 83 28.43 21.21 -9.96
C GLU A 83 28.68 20.37 -8.69
N ILE A 84 28.31 20.87 -7.50
CA ILE A 84 28.53 20.17 -6.23
C ILE A 84 27.64 18.93 -6.08
N PRO A 85 26.29 19.02 -6.25
CA PRO A 85 25.43 17.84 -6.31
C PRO A 85 25.86 16.79 -7.34
N PHE A 86 26.28 17.21 -8.54
CA PHE A 86 26.78 16.30 -9.57
C PHE A 86 28.05 15.57 -9.12
N MET A 87 29.00 16.29 -8.51
CA MET A 87 30.22 15.68 -7.98
C MET A 87 29.91 14.66 -6.87
N CYS A 88 28.98 14.97 -5.96
CA CYS A 88 28.54 14.05 -4.91
C CYS A 88 27.90 12.78 -5.48
N PHE A 89 27.08 12.92 -6.53
CA PHE A 89 26.51 11.77 -7.25
C PHE A 89 27.61 10.88 -7.83
N MET A 90 28.59 11.48 -8.51
CA MET A 90 29.68 10.73 -9.15
C MET A 90 30.63 10.05 -8.14
N ILE A 91 30.81 10.61 -6.94
CA ILE A 91 31.52 9.95 -5.82
C ILE A 91 30.78 8.68 -5.38
N GLY A 92 29.45 8.73 -5.30
CA GLY A 92 28.64 7.56 -4.94
C GLY A 92 28.77 6.40 -5.95
N VAL A 93 29.10 6.72 -7.21
CA VAL A 93 29.21 5.75 -8.30
C VAL A 93 30.62 5.19 -8.45
N PHE A 94 31.61 6.09 -8.55
CA PHE A 94 33.00 5.75 -8.87
C PHE A 94 33.93 5.76 -7.67
N GLY A 95 33.40 5.98 -6.46
CA GLY A 95 34.16 5.88 -5.22
C GLY A 95 34.75 7.20 -4.71
N GLU A 96 35.04 7.23 -3.40
CA GLU A 96 35.59 8.38 -2.68
C GLU A 96 37.05 8.67 -3.02
N GLU A 97 37.73 7.76 -3.72
CA GLU A 97 39.12 7.88 -4.11
C GLU A 97 39.34 8.71 -5.37
N ILE A 98 38.26 9.01 -6.12
CA ILE A 98 38.30 9.89 -7.29
C ILE A 98 38.57 11.33 -6.85
N GLU A 99 39.48 12.00 -7.55
CA GLU A 99 39.84 13.38 -7.22
C GLU A 99 38.66 14.34 -7.47
N ALA A 100 38.36 15.21 -6.51
CA ALA A 100 37.34 16.26 -6.67
C ALA A 100 37.58 17.13 -7.92
N SER A 101 38.84 17.37 -8.29
CA SER A 101 39.18 18.08 -9.53
C SER A 101 38.85 17.31 -10.81
N ALA A 102 38.90 15.98 -10.79
CA ALA A 102 38.52 15.15 -11.94
C ALA A 102 37.00 15.18 -12.15
N LEU A 103 36.24 15.13 -11.06
CA LEU A 103 34.78 15.22 -11.05
C LEU A 103 34.28 16.59 -11.55
N SER A 104 34.92 17.68 -11.09
CA SER A 104 34.63 19.03 -11.57
C SER A 104 34.95 19.20 -13.07
N LYS A 105 36.08 18.65 -13.55
CA LYS A 105 36.40 18.66 -15.00
C LYS A 105 35.40 17.85 -15.82
N LEU A 106 34.92 16.71 -15.30
CA LEU A 106 33.89 15.91 -15.95
C LEU A 106 32.58 16.71 -16.10
N TYR A 107 32.10 17.32 -15.02
CA TYR A 107 30.90 18.18 -15.02
C TYR A 107 30.98 19.27 -16.10
N ARG A 108 32.10 20.01 -16.12
CA ARG A 108 32.31 21.11 -17.07
C ARG A 108 32.43 20.61 -18.50
N GLY A 109 33.16 19.51 -18.70
CA GLY A 109 33.37 18.91 -20.02
C GLY A 109 32.10 18.33 -20.65
N LEU A 110 31.17 17.86 -19.83
CA LEU A 110 29.82 17.46 -20.27
C LEU A 110 28.93 18.67 -20.55
N SER A 111 29.01 19.71 -19.71
CA SER A 111 28.24 20.94 -19.85
C SER A 111 28.61 21.73 -21.11
N ASP A 112 29.90 21.80 -21.45
CA ASP A 112 30.43 22.50 -22.63
C ASP A 112 30.58 21.61 -23.89
N LYS A 113 30.26 20.31 -23.76
CA LYS A 113 30.34 19.30 -24.82
C LYS A 113 31.75 19.04 -25.36
N SER A 114 32.79 19.34 -24.58
CA SER A 114 34.17 18.98 -24.92
C SER A 114 34.48 17.49 -24.72
N ILE A 115 33.73 16.81 -23.86
CA ILE A 115 33.75 15.33 -23.74
C ILE A 115 32.74 14.75 -24.73
N THR A 116 33.14 13.73 -25.50
CA THR A 116 32.32 13.09 -26.55
C THR A 116 32.08 11.61 -26.28
N SER A 117 30.95 11.08 -26.75
CA SER A 117 30.65 9.63 -26.68
C SER A 117 31.73 8.77 -27.34
N PRO A 118 32.12 7.61 -26.75
CA PRO A 118 33.07 6.69 -27.37
C PRO A 118 32.47 5.98 -28.59
N GLU A 119 33.32 5.57 -29.53
CA GLU A 119 32.92 4.81 -30.72
C GLU A 119 32.54 3.38 -30.36
N ILE A 120 31.49 2.85 -31.01
CA ILE A 120 31.03 1.46 -30.87
C ILE A 120 31.44 0.66 -32.10
N ILE A 121 32.14 -0.45 -31.91
CA ILE A 121 32.56 -1.38 -32.98
C ILE A 121 31.85 -2.72 -32.80
N VAL A 122 31.21 -3.19 -33.88
CA VAL A 122 30.64 -4.55 -33.91
C VAL A 122 31.70 -5.55 -34.38
N THR A 123 31.83 -6.66 -33.66
CA THR A 123 32.87 -7.67 -33.83
C THR A 123 32.27 -9.01 -34.26
N HIS A 124 32.97 -9.74 -35.12
CA HIS A 124 32.52 -11.07 -35.58
C HIS A 124 32.54 -12.14 -34.46
N LEU A 125 33.47 -12.02 -33.51
CA LEU A 125 33.64 -12.97 -32.41
C LEU A 125 33.66 -12.24 -31.06
N PRO A 126 33.17 -12.86 -29.98
CA PRO A 126 33.13 -12.25 -28.67
C PRO A 126 34.55 -11.97 -28.15
N VAL A 127 34.77 -10.77 -27.64
CA VAL A 127 36.05 -10.33 -27.08
C VAL A 127 36.11 -10.78 -25.61
N ASN A 128 37.15 -11.54 -25.24
CA ASN A 128 37.29 -12.15 -23.91
C ASN A 128 36.10 -13.02 -23.46
N GLY A 129 35.35 -13.58 -24.41
CA GLY A 129 34.15 -14.38 -24.12
C GLY A 129 32.96 -13.55 -23.60
N ARG A 130 33.04 -12.22 -23.64
CA ARG A 130 31.95 -11.31 -23.26
C ARG A 130 31.14 -10.86 -24.50
N LYS A 131 29.86 -10.56 -24.28
CA LYS A 131 28.92 -10.06 -25.29
C LYS A 131 29.20 -8.59 -25.66
N ALA A 132 29.69 -7.80 -24.70
CA ALA A 132 30.22 -6.46 -24.88
C ALA A 132 31.50 -6.28 -24.03
N ASN A 133 32.35 -5.32 -24.39
CA ASN A 133 33.59 -5.00 -23.67
C ASN A 133 34.10 -3.59 -24.00
N TYR A 134 34.52 -2.82 -23.01
CA TYR A 134 35.20 -1.55 -23.18
C TYR A 134 36.72 -1.73 -23.20
N SER A 135 37.33 -1.22 -24.26
CA SER A 135 38.79 -1.24 -24.40
C SER A 135 39.40 0.04 -23.84
N ASN A 136 39.98 -0.02 -22.63
CA ASN A 136 40.71 1.10 -22.02
C ASN A 136 41.80 1.69 -22.94
N HIS A 137 42.46 0.84 -23.75
CA HIS A 137 43.53 1.28 -24.67
C HIS A 137 42.98 1.96 -25.93
N GLN A 138 41.90 1.42 -26.53
CA GLN A 138 41.34 1.99 -27.76
C GLN A 138 40.28 3.07 -27.50
N LYS A 139 39.76 3.15 -26.27
CA LYS A 139 38.63 3.97 -25.85
C LYS A 139 37.37 3.74 -26.68
N LYS A 140 37.11 2.47 -26.99
CA LYS A 140 35.98 2.02 -27.80
C LYS A 140 35.20 0.94 -27.09
N ILE A 141 33.89 0.92 -27.34
CA ILE A 141 32.99 -0.14 -26.90
C ILE A 141 32.95 -1.19 -28.01
N LEU A 142 33.19 -2.46 -27.65
CA LEU A 142 33.19 -3.58 -28.57
C LEU A 142 31.96 -4.44 -28.31
N VAL A 143 31.16 -4.71 -29.34
CA VAL A 143 29.91 -5.50 -29.22
C VAL A 143 29.99 -6.69 -30.16
N TRP A 144 29.58 -7.87 -29.70
CA TRP A 144 29.52 -9.06 -30.55
C TRP A 144 28.31 -9.01 -31.49
N GLU A 145 28.51 -9.32 -32.78
CA GLU A 145 27.46 -9.25 -33.80
C GLU A 145 26.22 -10.11 -33.48
N HIS A 146 26.41 -11.25 -32.81
CA HIS A 146 25.28 -12.09 -32.40
C HIS A 146 24.36 -11.39 -31.40
N THR A 147 24.93 -10.55 -30.51
CA THR A 147 24.16 -9.74 -29.56
C THR A 147 23.27 -8.74 -30.31
N VAL A 148 23.77 -8.17 -31.41
CA VAL A 148 23.00 -7.26 -32.27
C VAL A 148 21.87 -8.01 -32.99
N ASP A 149 22.14 -9.22 -33.51
CA ASP A 149 21.13 -10.06 -34.15
C ASP A 149 19.98 -10.45 -33.18
N LEU A 150 20.30 -10.74 -31.92
CA LEU A 150 19.28 -11.04 -30.90
C LEU A 150 18.42 -9.81 -30.60
N ALA A 151 19.04 -8.63 -30.41
CA ALA A 151 18.33 -7.38 -30.15
C ALA A 151 17.43 -6.93 -31.32
N VAL A 152 17.74 -7.29 -32.56
CA VAL A 152 16.83 -7.02 -33.68
C VAL A 152 15.50 -7.76 -33.53
N ASN A 153 15.51 -8.96 -32.95
CA ASN A 153 14.36 -9.87 -32.98
C ASN A 153 13.61 -9.99 -31.65
N ASP A 154 14.21 -9.64 -30.52
CA ASP A 154 13.67 -9.90 -29.18
C ASP A 154 13.78 -8.68 -28.26
N ASN A 155 12.74 -8.44 -27.45
CA ASN A 155 12.65 -7.25 -26.59
C ASN A 155 13.58 -7.33 -25.37
N ASP A 156 13.71 -8.50 -24.76
CA ASP A 156 14.58 -8.71 -23.60
C ASP A 156 16.05 -8.62 -24.05
N ALA A 157 16.37 -9.12 -25.24
CA ALA A 157 17.67 -8.95 -25.86
C ALA A 157 17.99 -7.48 -26.20
N ARG A 158 16.98 -6.65 -26.51
CA ARG A 158 17.18 -5.19 -26.65
C ARG A 158 17.52 -4.54 -25.32
N ALA A 159 16.84 -4.90 -24.24
CA ALA A 159 17.13 -4.40 -22.90
C ALA A 159 18.53 -4.85 -22.42
N GLU A 160 18.88 -6.11 -22.68
CA GLU A 160 20.22 -6.65 -22.38
C GLU A 160 21.32 -5.88 -23.12
N LEU A 161 21.14 -5.60 -24.42
CA LEU A 161 22.11 -4.82 -25.21
C LEU A 161 22.22 -3.37 -24.72
N MET A 162 21.12 -2.71 -24.33
CA MET A 162 21.17 -1.36 -23.76
C MET A 162 21.97 -1.34 -22.45
N ALA A 163 21.67 -2.25 -21.52
CA ALA A 163 22.39 -2.35 -20.24
C ALA A 163 23.90 -2.50 -20.47
N MET A 164 24.29 -3.37 -21.40
CA MET A 164 25.69 -3.54 -21.79
C MET A 164 26.31 -2.25 -22.33
N LEU A 165 25.62 -1.50 -23.21
CA LEU A 165 26.16 -0.25 -23.75
C LEU A 165 26.35 0.84 -22.67
N VAL A 166 25.45 0.92 -21.68
CA VAL A 166 25.57 1.88 -20.58
C VAL A 166 26.68 1.46 -19.61
N GLU A 167 26.78 0.17 -19.28
CA GLU A 167 27.85 -0.39 -18.43
C GLU A 167 29.24 -0.11 -19.03
N GLU A 168 29.41 -0.40 -20.32
CA GLU A 168 30.68 -0.17 -21.01
C GLU A 168 31.00 1.33 -21.20
N TYR A 169 29.97 2.18 -21.26
CA TYR A 169 30.16 3.64 -21.18
C TYR A 169 30.55 4.10 -19.77
N GLY A 170 30.07 3.43 -18.72
CA GLY A 170 30.52 3.67 -17.34
C GLY A 170 32.01 3.40 -17.18
N HIS A 171 32.51 2.30 -17.76
CA HIS A 171 33.95 2.03 -17.82
C HIS A 171 34.73 3.09 -18.61
N HIS A 172 34.12 3.68 -19.63
CA HIS A 172 34.71 4.83 -20.33
C HIS A 172 34.86 6.05 -19.41
N ILE A 173 33.81 6.39 -18.66
CA ILE A 173 33.83 7.52 -17.70
C ILE A 173 34.80 7.26 -16.56
N ASP A 174 34.82 6.07 -16.00
CA ASP A 174 35.77 5.68 -14.96
C ASP A 174 37.21 5.85 -15.45
N ASN A 175 37.51 5.30 -16.64
CA ASN A 175 38.82 5.42 -17.25
C ASN A 175 39.19 6.91 -17.45
N LEU A 176 38.26 7.78 -17.86
CA LEU A 176 38.52 9.23 -17.95
C LEU A 176 38.79 9.86 -16.58
N LEU A 177 37.99 9.55 -15.56
CA LEU A 177 38.13 10.08 -14.20
C LEU A 177 39.46 9.70 -13.56
N ARG A 178 39.90 8.46 -13.77
CA ARG A 178 41.13 7.90 -13.19
C ARG A 178 42.40 8.23 -13.99
N THR A 179 42.26 8.66 -15.24
CA THR A 179 43.42 8.95 -16.11
C THR A 179 43.47 10.40 -16.59
N GLU A 180 42.60 10.81 -17.51
CA GLU A 180 42.69 12.07 -18.24
C GLU A 180 42.20 13.29 -17.43
N LEU A 181 41.25 13.08 -16.53
CA LEU A 181 40.66 14.15 -15.73
C LEU A 181 41.38 14.29 -14.36
N ALA A 182 41.98 13.22 -13.84
CA ALA A 182 42.77 13.23 -12.61
C ALA A 182 44.13 13.93 -12.77
N ASN A 183 44.61 14.56 -11.70
CA ASN A 183 45.94 15.17 -11.65
C ASN A 183 47.02 14.17 -11.21
N LYS A 184 46.69 13.19 -10.36
CA LYS A 184 47.57 12.14 -9.84
C LYS A 184 46.92 10.77 -10.02
N GLY A 185 46.51 10.47 -11.26
CA GLY A 185 45.72 9.29 -11.64
C GLY A 185 46.07 8.01 -10.87
N LYS A 186 45.03 7.30 -10.42
CA LYS A 186 45.14 6.05 -9.68
C LYS A 186 44.64 4.90 -10.55
N LYS A 187 45.30 3.74 -10.48
CA LYS A 187 44.72 2.52 -11.06
C LYS A 187 43.51 2.10 -10.24
N ASP A 188 42.48 1.65 -10.93
CA ASP A 188 41.38 0.92 -10.31
C ASP A 188 41.94 -0.34 -9.61
N THR A 189 41.61 -0.46 -8.32
CA THR A 189 42.00 -1.58 -7.46
C THR A 189 40.79 -2.30 -6.86
N ASP A 190 39.58 -1.90 -7.25
CA ASP A 190 38.35 -2.42 -6.67
C ASP A 190 37.97 -3.77 -7.31
N TYR A 191 37.36 -4.63 -6.49
CA TYR A 191 36.81 -5.91 -6.92
C TYR A 191 35.39 -5.78 -7.47
N ILE A 192 34.79 -4.58 -7.40
CA ILE A 192 33.39 -4.30 -7.70
C ILE A 192 33.33 -3.53 -9.03
N ASP A 193 32.47 -3.97 -9.93
CA ASP A 193 32.34 -3.39 -11.27
C ASP A 193 31.68 -1.99 -11.23
N GLU A 194 32.47 -0.94 -11.45
CA GLU A 194 32.02 0.46 -11.45
C GLU A 194 31.20 0.83 -12.68
N GLY A 195 31.37 0.10 -13.80
CA GLY A 195 30.51 0.20 -14.97
C GLY A 195 29.08 -0.21 -14.65
N ALA A 196 28.92 -1.29 -13.88
CA ALA A 196 27.60 -1.76 -13.42
C ALA A 196 26.96 -0.79 -12.40
N LYS A 197 27.74 -0.21 -11.47
CA LYS A 197 27.26 0.85 -10.55
C LYS A 197 26.80 2.09 -11.32
N PHE A 198 27.58 2.47 -12.34
CA PHE A 198 27.26 3.61 -13.19
C PHE A 198 26.01 3.38 -14.02
N ALA A 199 25.84 2.18 -14.59
CA ALA A 199 24.63 1.82 -15.29
C ALA A 199 23.40 1.92 -14.36
N TYR A 200 23.49 1.37 -13.15
CA TYR A 200 22.42 1.48 -12.16
C TYR A 200 22.09 2.93 -11.78
N ALA A 201 23.10 3.79 -11.64
CA ALA A 201 22.93 5.18 -11.23
C ALA A 201 22.45 6.11 -12.37
N LEU A 202 22.82 5.81 -13.62
CA LEU A 202 22.49 6.64 -14.79
C LEU A 202 21.11 6.32 -15.40
N PHE A 203 20.54 5.15 -15.11
CA PHE A 203 19.20 4.80 -15.58
C PHE A 203 18.12 5.63 -14.88
N ASN A 204 17.88 6.84 -15.39
CA ASN A 204 16.73 7.66 -15.05
C ASN A 204 15.74 7.71 -16.23
N PHE A 205 15.39 6.53 -16.75
CA PHE A 205 14.28 6.42 -17.69
C PHE A 205 12.98 6.46 -16.87
N ASP A 206 12.15 7.47 -17.12
CA ASP A 206 10.83 7.59 -16.49
C ASP A 206 9.87 6.56 -17.10
N ILE A 207 10.09 5.31 -16.70
CA ILE A 207 9.25 4.14 -16.92
C ILE A 207 7.80 4.32 -16.43
N ILE A 208 7.44 5.44 -15.79
CA ILE A 208 6.08 5.79 -15.36
C ILE A 208 5.36 6.62 -16.43
N ASN A 209 6.11 7.38 -17.24
CA ASN A 209 5.56 8.29 -18.27
C ASN A 209 5.92 7.89 -19.70
N GLU A 210 6.99 7.11 -19.91
CA GLU A 210 7.46 6.69 -21.23
C GLU A 210 7.36 5.16 -21.37
N SER A 211 6.58 4.67 -22.35
CA SER A 211 6.37 3.23 -22.60
C SER A 211 7.35 2.63 -23.62
N PHE A 212 8.12 3.47 -24.30
CA PHE A 212 9.06 3.07 -25.35
C PHE A 212 10.35 3.86 -25.21
N LEU A 213 11.49 3.18 -25.30
CA LEU A 213 12.80 3.82 -25.26
C LEU A 213 13.61 3.50 -26.51
N ASN A 214 13.91 4.54 -27.29
CA ASN A 214 14.87 4.45 -28.38
C ASN A 214 16.28 4.73 -27.84
N TYR A 215 17.18 3.76 -27.90
CA TYR A 215 18.53 3.89 -27.34
C TYR A 215 19.66 3.71 -28.37
N ALA A 216 19.40 3.10 -29.53
CA ALA A 216 20.44 2.82 -30.53
C ALA A 216 19.85 2.64 -31.93
N ARG A 217 20.70 2.70 -32.96
CA ARG A 217 20.36 2.35 -34.35
C ARG A 217 21.29 1.27 -34.87
N ALA A 218 20.73 0.23 -35.49
CA ALA A 218 21.47 -0.92 -36.02
C ALA A 218 21.32 -1.06 -37.54
N GLU A 219 22.41 -1.46 -38.20
CA GLU A 219 22.47 -1.85 -39.62
C GLU A 219 23.07 -3.27 -39.71
N THR A 220 22.24 -4.23 -40.11
CA THR A 220 22.60 -5.64 -40.34
C THR A 220 22.18 -6.05 -41.75
N PRO A 221 22.62 -7.21 -42.28
CA PRO A 221 22.18 -7.70 -43.59
C PRO A 221 20.67 -7.90 -43.74
N LYS A 222 19.92 -8.02 -42.63
CA LYS A 222 18.47 -8.32 -42.63
C LYS A 222 17.61 -7.20 -42.04
N TYR A 223 18.22 -6.18 -41.43
CA TYR A 223 17.50 -5.14 -40.70
C TYR A 223 18.29 -3.83 -40.69
N THR A 224 17.61 -2.72 -40.94
CA THR A 224 18.13 -1.36 -40.76
C THR A 224 17.07 -0.53 -40.06
N GLY A 225 17.33 -0.08 -38.83
CA GLY A 225 16.34 0.63 -38.04
C GLY A 225 16.78 0.94 -36.61
N ASP A 226 15.89 1.61 -35.89
CA ASP A 226 16.09 1.99 -34.50
C ASP A 226 15.76 0.82 -33.57
N LEU A 227 16.61 0.59 -32.58
CA LEU A 227 16.39 -0.37 -31.51
C LEU A 227 15.58 0.30 -30.41
N ILE A 228 14.31 -0.09 -30.32
CA ILE A 228 13.35 0.45 -29.36
C ILE A 228 13.00 -0.66 -28.35
N ILE A 229 13.20 -0.40 -27.07
CA ILE A 229 12.73 -1.28 -26.01
C ILE A 229 11.29 -0.91 -25.71
N ASP A 230 10.40 -1.90 -25.78
CA ASP A 230 9.02 -1.79 -25.36
C ASP A 230 8.94 -2.10 -23.86
N PHE A 231 8.72 -1.06 -23.06
CA PHE A 231 8.52 -1.18 -21.62
C PHE A 231 7.04 -1.24 -21.26
N SER A 232 6.08 -1.25 -22.20
CA SER A 232 4.65 -1.20 -21.89
C SER A 232 4.20 -2.20 -20.81
N THR A 233 4.76 -3.41 -20.80
CA THR A 233 4.47 -4.44 -19.79
C THR A 233 5.05 -4.09 -18.41
N ILE A 234 6.25 -3.51 -18.37
CA ILE A 234 6.95 -3.08 -17.15
C ILE A 234 6.44 -1.72 -16.67
N HIS A 235 6.14 -0.75 -17.54
CA HIS A 235 5.46 0.52 -17.27
C HIS A 235 4.09 0.30 -16.61
N THR A 236 3.33 -0.71 -17.08
CA THR A 236 2.06 -1.14 -16.45
C THR A 236 2.28 -1.79 -15.07
N GLN A 237 3.44 -2.43 -14.84
CA GLN A 237 3.80 -3.03 -13.55
C GLN A 237 4.50 -2.03 -12.60
N ILE A 238 5.21 -1.02 -13.10
CA ILE A 238 6.01 -0.07 -12.33
C ILE A 238 5.20 1.16 -11.93
N LYS A 239 4.19 1.57 -12.72
CA LYS A 239 3.06 2.38 -12.19
C LYS A 239 2.38 1.72 -10.99
N LYS A 240 2.49 0.40 -10.88
CA LYS A 240 2.01 -0.39 -9.75
C LYS A 240 2.97 -0.39 -8.54
N TYR A 241 4.26 -0.09 -8.71
CA TYR A 241 5.29 -0.23 -7.65
C TYR A 241 6.08 1.05 -7.28
N VAL A 242 6.10 2.13 -8.09
CA VAL A 242 6.92 3.35 -7.81
C VAL A 242 6.25 4.32 -6.83
N ASN A 243 5.12 3.96 -6.26
CA ASN A 243 4.52 4.73 -5.16
C ASN A 243 5.07 4.37 -3.78
N GLU A 244 6.27 3.78 -3.67
CA GLU A 244 6.89 3.50 -2.37
C GLU A 244 7.82 4.64 -1.89
N GLU A 245 7.21 5.79 -1.61
CA GLU A 245 7.64 6.54 -0.42
C GLU A 245 7.34 5.67 0.79
N LYS A 246 8.29 4.82 1.23
CA LYS A 246 8.17 4.06 2.50
C LYS A 246 8.32 5.00 3.70
N GLN A 247 7.31 5.83 3.86
CA GLN A 247 6.80 6.37 5.11
C GLN A 247 5.56 5.56 5.51
N TYR A 248 5.06 5.70 6.74
CA TYR A 248 4.01 4.83 7.34
C TYR A 248 2.62 4.94 6.68
N ASP A 249 2.52 4.73 5.38
CA ASP A 249 1.25 4.46 4.73
C ASP A 249 1.23 2.96 4.41
N ALA A 250 0.07 2.34 4.56
CA ALA A 250 -0.14 0.91 4.32
C ALA A 250 0.59 0.45 3.05
N ASN A 251 1.30 -0.66 3.14
CA ASN A 251 1.94 -1.26 1.98
C ASN A 251 0.85 -1.54 0.93
N PRO A 252 0.88 -0.94 -0.28
CA PRO A 252 -0.14 -1.18 -1.30
C PRO A 252 -0.12 -2.62 -1.86
N ASP A 253 0.86 -3.44 -1.45
CA ASP A 253 0.93 -4.88 -1.71
C ASP A 253 0.67 -5.74 -0.44
N GLU A 254 0.21 -5.17 0.69
CA GLU A 254 -0.33 -5.93 1.83
C GLU A 254 -1.81 -5.56 2.05
N ASP A 255 -2.69 -6.32 1.41
CA ASP A 255 -4.16 -6.20 1.45
C ASP A 255 -4.79 -6.49 2.83
N GLU A 256 -4.03 -6.55 3.94
CA GLU A 256 -4.54 -6.93 5.26
C GLU A 256 -4.69 -5.70 6.20
N ASP A 257 -5.91 -5.15 6.25
CA ASP A 257 -6.34 -4.22 7.29
C ASP A 257 -6.40 -4.95 8.64
N GLY A 258 -5.68 -4.47 9.63
CA GLY A 258 -5.69 -4.96 11.00
C GLY A 258 -6.72 -4.29 11.91
N PHE A 259 -7.37 -3.18 11.58
CA PHE A 259 -8.58 -2.66 12.26
C PHE A 259 -9.56 -2.11 11.22
N GLY A 260 -10.34 -3.01 10.64
CA GLY A 260 -11.42 -2.68 9.72
C GLY A 260 -12.33 -3.89 9.54
N ALA A 261 -13.25 -3.80 8.57
CA ALA A 261 -14.19 -4.88 8.30
C ALA A 261 -13.52 -6.14 7.74
N GLY A 262 -13.48 -7.20 8.55
CA GLY A 262 -13.29 -8.58 8.09
C GLY A 262 -13.06 -9.53 9.26
N PHE A 263 -12.73 -10.79 8.95
CA PHE A 263 -12.55 -11.86 9.94
C PHE A 263 -11.10 -12.25 10.20
N GLU A 264 -10.15 -11.55 9.60
CA GLU A 264 -8.72 -11.80 9.75
C GLU A 264 -8.21 -11.37 11.13
N ALA A 265 -7.03 -11.86 11.51
CA ALA A 265 -6.47 -11.57 12.82
C ALA A 265 -6.12 -10.07 12.94
N GLY A 266 -6.75 -9.39 13.90
CA GLY A 266 -6.64 -7.95 14.06
C GLY A 266 -7.94 -7.23 13.73
N MET A 267 -8.62 -7.59 12.63
CA MET A 267 -9.87 -6.97 12.17
C MET A 267 -11.02 -7.09 13.17
N HIS A 268 -12.03 -6.24 13.06
CA HIS A 268 -13.21 -6.23 13.95
C HIS A 268 -13.87 -7.60 14.09
N GLY A 269 -14.17 -8.28 12.97
CA GLY A 269 -14.76 -9.61 12.99
C GLY A 269 -13.81 -10.68 13.53
N GLY A 270 -12.50 -10.51 13.37
CA GLY A 270 -11.47 -11.34 13.97
C GLY A 270 -11.40 -11.17 15.49
N ILE A 271 -11.39 -9.92 15.98
CA ILE A 271 -11.45 -9.54 17.39
C ILE A 271 -12.67 -10.19 18.05
N GLU A 272 -13.86 -9.99 17.49
CA GLU A 272 -15.09 -10.54 18.05
C GLU A 272 -15.09 -12.08 18.03
N ARG A 273 -14.66 -12.70 16.93
CA ARG A 273 -14.56 -14.17 16.82
C ARG A 273 -13.62 -14.75 17.88
N GLU A 274 -12.47 -14.13 18.08
CA GLU A 274 -11.48 -14.57 19.07
C GLU A 274 -11.96 -14.30 20.51
N ALA A 275 -12.46 -13.10 20.79
CA ALA A 275 -12.91 -12.68 22.12
C ALA A 275 -14.11 -13.50 22.60
N LEU A 276 -15.06 -13.79 21.70
CA LEU A 276 -16.30 -14.51 22.00
C LEU A 276 -16.17 -16.03 21.83
N GLY A 277 -15.03 -16.53 21.32
CA GLY A 277 -14.81 -17.95 21.04
C GLY A 277 -14.97 -18.87 22.27
N GLU A 278 -14.63 -18.39 23.47
CA GLU A 278 -14.89 -19.15 24.71
C GLU A 278 -16.38 -19.23 25.05
N LEU A 279 -17.16 -18.18 24.77
CA LEU A 279 -18.60 -18.16 25.00
C LEU A 279 -19.33 -19.12 24.05
N VAL A 280 -18.82 -19.27 22.82
CA VAL A 280 -19.29 -20.30 21.87
C VAL A 280 -18.98 -21.70 22.39
N LYS A 281 -17.75 -21.95 22.85
CA LYS A 281 -17.36 -23.25 23.45
C LYS A 281 -18.22 -23.62 24.65
N ASN A 282 -18.59 -22.63 25.46
CA ASN A 282 -19.45 -22.80 26.64
C ASN A 282 -20.95 -22.88 26.31
N LYS A 283 -21.33 -22.79 25.03
CA LYS A 283 -22.73 -22.77 24.55
C LYS A 283 -23.56 -21.61 25.10
N GLU A 284 -22.90 -20.51 25.47
CA GLU A 284 -23.55 -19.26 25.86
C GLU A 284 -23.90 -18.42 24.62
N LEU A 285 -23.05 -18.53 23.58
CA LEU A 285 -23.28 -18.03 22.23
C LEU A 285 -23.18 -19.18 21.20
N ASN A 286 -23.63 -18.93 19.98
CA ASN A 286 -23.34 -19.75 18.80
C ASN A 286 -22.73 -18.90 17.66
N ASP A 287 -22.21 -19.54 16.61
CA ASP A 287 -21.51 -18.86 15.51
C ASP A 287 -22.40 -17.84 14.78
N THR A 288 -23.70 -18.12 14.62
CA THR A 288 -24.64 -17.17 14.02
C THR A 288 -24.84 -15.95 14.91
N GLU A 289 -24.91 -16.13 16.23
CA GLU A 289 -25.03 -15.03 17.19
C GLU A 289 -23.76 -14.16 17.19
N VAL A 290 -22.57 -14.76 17.10
CA VAL A 290 -21.30 -14.00 16.94
C VAL A 290 -21.29 -13.22 15.62
N LYS A 291 -21.72 -13.83 14.52
CA LYS A 291 -21.85 -13.12 13.24
C LYS A 291 -22.90 -12.00 13.28
N GLN A 292 -23.96 -12.13 14.06
CA GLN A 292 -24.95 -11.06 14.25
C GLN A 292 -24.43 -9.89 15.09
N ILE A 293 -23.53 -10.16 16.05
CA ILE A 293 -22.78 -9.11 16.75
C ILE A 293 -21.89 -8.41 15.73
N TYR A 294 -21.09 -9.18 14.98
CA TYR A 294 -20.19 -8.61 13.99
C TYR A 294 -20.91 -7.82 12.90
N TYR A 295 -22.11 -8.25 12.49
CA TYR A 295 -22.94 -7.50 11.55
C TYR A 295 -23.27 -6.08 12.05
N GLY A 296 -23.43 -5.89 13.35
CA GLY A 296 -23.60 -4.56 13.96
C GLY A 296 -22.37 -3.66 13.81
N ASN A 297 -21.19 -4.25 14.00
CA ASN A 297 -19.89 -3.59 13.86
C ASN A 297 -19.62 -3.27 12.37
N TRP A 298 -19.78 -4.26 11.49
CA TRP A 298 -19.71 -4.15 10.03
C TRP A 298 -20.59 -3.03 9.48
N LEU A 299 -21.81 -2.86 10.03
CA LEU A 299 -22.69 -1.77 9.60
C LEU A 299 -22.11 -0.39 9.91
N ARG A 300 -21.22 -0.23 10.90
CA ARG A 300 -20.55 1.04 11.17
C ARG A 300 -19.46 1.28 10.15
N ASP A 301 -18.55 0.31 9.97
CA ASP A 301 -17.49 0.34 8.95
C ASP A 301 -18.03 0.79 7.58
N TYR A 302 -19.12 0.20 7.12
CA TYR A 302 -19.68 0.50 5.80
C TYR A 302 -20.64 1.70 5.77
N SER A 303 -21.15 2.17 6.92
CA SER A 303 -21.99 3.38 6.93
C SER A 303 -21.21 4.67 6.62
N GLN A 304 -19.88 4.61 6.75
CA GLN A 304 -18.96 5.68 6.39
C GLN A 304 -19.14 6.15 4.94
N VAL A 305 -19.51 5.25 4.01
CA VAL A 305 -19.75 5.61 2.59
C VAL A 305 -21.01 6.42 2.36
N VAL A 306 -21.84 6.65 3.38
CA VAL A 306 -23.09 7.41 3.24
C VAL A 306 -22.89 8.81 3.80
N LEU A 307 -22.31 9.70 2.99
CA LEU A 307 -22.10 11.12 3.28
C LEU A 307 -22.51 12.00 2.09
N GLU A 308 -22.42 13.33 2.23
CA GLU A 308 -22.84 14.27 1.20
C GLU A 308 -22.05 14.18 -0.12
N SER A 309 -20.79 13.73 -0.07
CA SER A 309 -19.94 13.63 -1.26
C SER A 309 -20.24 12.37 -2.08
N THR A 310 -20.80 11.32 -1.48
CA THR A 310 -21.03 10.01 -2.12
C THR A 310 -22.50 9.73 -2.44
N VAL A 311 -23.43 10.46 -1.82
CA VAL A 311 -24.86 10.32 -2.02
C VAL A 311 -25.36 11.37 -3.02
N ARG A 312 -26.10 10.91 -4.04
CA ARG A 312 -26.78 11.78 -5.00
C ARG A 312 -27.80 12.68 -4.30
N LEU A 313 -27.66 13.98 -4.54
CA LEU A 313 -28.56 15.00 -4.05
C LEU A 313 -29.88 14.98 -4.84
N GLU A 314 -30.97 15.07 -4.09
CA GLU A 314 -32.31 15.20 -4.63
C GLU A 314 -32.55 16.60 -5.19
N LYS A 315 -33.50 16.73 -6.12
CA LYS A 315 -33.84 18.02 -6.77
C LYS A 315 -34.07 19.15 -5.77
N GLN A 316 -34.74 18.86 -4.66
CA GLN A 316 -34.99 19.84 -3.61
C GLN A 316 -33.71 20.40 -2.99
N ASP A 317 -32.66 19.58 -2.84
CA ASP A 317 -31.39 20.02 -2.26
C ASP A 317 -30.55 20.74 -3.31
N ILE A 318 -30.59 20.29 -4.57
CA ILE A 318 -29.98 21.01 -5.70
C ILE A 318 -30.56 22.43 -5.80
N ASP A 319 -31.89 22.56 -5.76
CA ASP A 319 -32.57 23.86 -5.86
C ASP A 319 -32.23 24.76 -4.67
N LYS A 320 -32.11 24.20 -3.45
CA LYS A 320 -31.63 24.93 -2.26
C LYS A 320 -30.19 25.41 -2.44
N ILE A 321 -29.27 24.52 -2.84
CA ILE A 321 -27.85 24.84 -2.98
C ILE A 321 -27.63 25.93 -4.02
N LYS A 322 -28.31 25.87 -5.18
CA LYS A 322 -28.24 26.90 -6.22
C LYS A 322 -28.71 28.28 -5.75
N GLN A 323 -29.54 28.33 -4.72
CA GLN A 323 -29.99 29.59 -4.09
C GLN A 323 -29.03 30.07 -2.99
N THR A 324 -28.05 29.25 -2.59
CA THR A 324 -27.06 29.58 -1.57
C THR A 324 -25.72 29.99 -2.21
N ASN A 325 -25.06 31.01 -1.65
CA ASN A 325 -23.70 31.42 -2.03
C ASN A 325 -22.61 30.69 -1.22
N THR A 326 -22.90 29.47 -0.77
CA THR A 326 -22.04 28.70 0.12
C THR A 326 -21.09 27.83 -0.73
N LYS A 327 -19.78 28.10 -0.68
CA LYS A 327 -18.80 27.47 -1.58
C LYS A 327 -18.84 25.94 -1.50
N HIS A 328 -18.75 25.38 -0.29
CA HIS A 328 -18.67 23.94 -0.09
C HIS A 328 -19.92 23.18 -0.53
N LEU A 329 -21.10 23.76 -0.35
CA LEU A 329 -22.34 23.19 -0.88
C LEU A 329 -22.39 23.20 -2.41
N ASN A 330 -21.90 24.28 -3.04
CA ASN A 330 -21.87 24.39 -4.50
C ASN A 330 -20.91 23.39 -5.15
N ASP A 331 -19.81 23.03 -4.47
CA ASP A 331 -18.86 22.04 -4.96
C ASP A 331 -19.51 20.64 -5.11
N LEU A 332 -20.51 20.31 -4.27
CA LEU A 332 -21.26 19.03 -4.37
C LEU A 332 -22.06 18.87 -5.67
N LEU A 333 -22.40 19.98 -6.36
CA LEU A 333 -23.21 19.93 -7.57
C LEU A 333 -22.44 19.41 -8.79
N LYS A 334 -21.11 19.54 -8.80
CA LYS A 334 -20.26 19.18 -9.94
C LYS A 334 -20.29 17.68 -10.23
N SER A 335 -20.12 16.87 -9.19
CA SER A 335 -20.10 15.41 -9.30
C SER A 335 -21.46 14.74 -9.10
N ASN A 336 -22.52 15.51 -8.77
CA ASN A 336 -23.84 14.97 -8.44
C ASN A 336 -24.45 13.98 -9.46
N PRO A 337 -24.34 14.21 -10.79
CA PRO A 337 -24.83 13.28 -11.82
C PRO A 337 -24.23 11.87 -11.75
N TYR A 338 -23.04 11.75 -11.16
CA TYR A 338 -22.27 10.51 -11.12
C TYR A 338 -22.44 9.75 -9.80
N LYS A 339 -23.16 10.33 -8.83
CA LYS A 339 -23.35 9.72 -7.50
C LYS A 339 -24.50 8.73 -7.49
N LEU A 340 -24.38 7.72 -6.63
CA LEU A 340 -25.45 6.77 -6.34
C LEU A 340 -26.50 7.38 -5.41
N SER A 341 -27.77 7.01 -5.59
CA SER A 341 -28.78 7.34 -4.59
C SER A 341 -28.50 6.63 -3.26
N HIS A 342 -29.02 7.18 -2.17
CA HIS A 342 -28.98 6.50 -0.87
C HIS A 342 -29.66 5.11 -0.96
N ASP A 343 -30.74 4.94 -1.73
CA ASP A 343 -31.38 3.63 -1.92
C ASP A 343 -30.48 2.62 -2.66
N ALA A 344 -29.68 3.08 -3.63
CA ALA A 344 -28.72 2.24 -4.32
C ALA A 344 -27.58 1.79 -3.40
N TRP A 345 -27.09 2.68 -2.53
CA TRP A 345 -26.14 2.32 -1.48
C TRP A 345 -26.66 1.21 -0.57
N ILE A 346 -27.92 1.31 -0.11
CA ILE A 346 -28.55 0.24 0.70
C ILE A 346 -28.55 -1.09 -0.05
N LYS A 347 -28.93 -1.11 -1.33
CA LYS A 347 -28.98 -2.34 -2.13
C LYS A 347 -27.60 -2.95 -2.34
N ILE A 348 -26.61 -2.12 -2.69
CA ILE A 348 -25.22 -2.55 -2.90
C ILE A 348 -24.64 -3.16 -1.61
N LEU A 349 -24.83 -2.48 -0.48
CA LEU A 349 -24.35 -2.97 0.81
C LEU A 349 -25.11 -4.21 1.30
N GLU A 350 -26.38 -4.37 0.95
CA GLU A 350 -27.14 -5.61 1.25
C GLU A 350 -26.60 -6.80 0.44
N ILE A 351 -26.22 -6.58 -0.83
CA ILE A 351 -25.56 -7.58 -1.68
C ILE A 351 -24.20 -7.97 -1.09
N LEU A 352 -23.40 -6.98 -0.67
CA LEU A 352 -22.09 -7.18 -0.03
C LEU A 352 -22.21 -7.95 1.28
N ALA A 353 -23.10 -7.53 2.19
CA ALA A 353 -23.36 -8.22 3.44
C ALA A 353 -23.86 -9.64 3.21
N THR A 354 -24.73 -9.85 2.21
CA THR A 354 -25.18 -11.20 1.86
C THR A 354 -24.01 -12.07 1.45
N LYS A 355 -23.11 -11.56 0.60
CA LYS A 355 -21.90 -12.30 0.19
C LYS A 355 -21.04 -12.64 1.42
N GLU A 356 -20.73 -11.66 2.26
CA GLU A 356 -19.84 -11.84 3.40
C GLU A 356 -20.39 -12.78 4.49
N PHE A 357 -21.67 -12.67 4.81
CA PHE A 357 -22.25 -13.39 5.94
C PHE A 357 -22.87 -14.74 5.55
N MET A 358 -23.31 -14.89 4.30
CA MET A 358 -24.00 -16.10 3.82
C MET A 358 -23.17 -16.98 2.87
N PHE A 359 -22.12 -16.44 2.25
CA PHE A 359 -21.31 -17.15 1.26
C PHE A 359 -19.92 -17.44 1.84
N GLY A 360 -19.69 -18.69 2.28
CA GLY A 360 -18.43 -19.13 2.88
C GLY A 360 -17.40 -19.64 1.87
N GLU A 361 -16.12 -19.64 2.26
CA GLU A 361 -14.95 -20.05 1.46
C GLU A 361 -15.04 -21.46 0.82
N GLU A 362 -15.89 -22.34 1.35
CA GLU A 362 -16.09 -23.70 0.82
C GLU A 362 -17.00 -23.76 -0.42
N ASN A 363 -17.85 -22.75 -0.64
CA ASN A 363 -18.68 -22.65 -1.83
C ASN A 363 -17.93 -21.87 -2.91
N LYS A 364 -17.33 -22.58 -3.87
CA LYS A 364 -16.60 -21.94 -4.98
C LYS A 364 -17.54 -21.31 -6.04
N PHE A 365 -18.84 -21.57 -5.96
CA PHE A 365 -19.80 -21.11 -6.97
C PHE A 365 -21.18 -20.79 -6.38
N VAL A 366 -21.76 -19.68 -6.83
CA VAL A 366 -23.13 -19.24 -6.51
C VAL A 366 -24.03 -19.59 -7.69
N HIS A 367 -25.08 -20.39 -7.47
CA HIS A 367 -26.10 -20.59 -8.51
C HIS A 367 -26.92 -19.31 -8.71
N ASP A 368 -27.52 -18.76 -7.65
CA ASP A 368 -28.32 -17.54 -7.70
C ASP A 368 -28.23 -16.79 -6.37
N TYR A 369 -27.76 -15.55 -6.41
CA TYR A 369 -27.54 -14.73 -5.20
C TYR A 369 -28.84 -14.51 -4.42
N ARG A 370 -29.99 -14.55 -5.10
CA ARG A 370 -31.32 -14.28 -4.52
C ARG A 370 -31.67 -15.24 -3.38
N THR A 371 -31.26 -16.51 -3.47
CA THR A 371 -31.50 -17.48 -2.39
C THR A 371 -30.68 -17.11 -1.14
N HIS A 372 -29.42 -16.73 -1.31
CA HIS A 372 -28.58 -16.26 -0.21
C HIS A 372 -29.13 -14.97 0.41
N LEU A 373 -29.65 -14.06 -0.42
CA LEU A 373 -30.27 -12.81 0.04
C LEU A 373 -31.53 -13.05 0.87
N GLU A 374 -32.37 -14.01 0.47
CA GLU A 374 -33.53 -14.41 1.26
C GLU A 374 -33.13 -14.97 2.62
N ASP A 375 -32.08 -15.79 2.67
CA ASP A 375 -31.59 -16.36 3.91
C ASP A 375 -30.90 -15.32 4.80
N PHE A 376 -30.15 -14.39 4.21
CA PHE A 376 -29.62 -13.21 4.89
C PHE A 376 -30.75 -12.42 5.56
N ARG A 377 -31.81 -12.09 4.81
CA ARG A 377 -32.96 -11.34 5.32
C ARG A 377 -33.72 -12.09 6.42
N LYS A 378 -33.75 -13.42 6.40
CA LYS A 378 -34.32 -14.22 7.50
C LYS A 378 -33.48 -14.15 8.77
N ILE A 379 -32.15 -14.19 8.65
CA ILE A 379 -31.23 -14.25 9.80
C ILE A 379 -30.95 -12.87 10.39
N TYR A 380 -30.71 -11.86 9.55
CA TYR A 380 -30.29 -10.52 9.95
C TYR A 380 -31.42 -9.49 9.82
N GLY A 381 -32.37 -9.70 8.91
CA GLY A 381 -33.40 -8.72 8.54
C GLY A 381 -33.06 -8.01 7.23
N ASN A 382 -34.01 -7.21 6.72
CA ASN A 382 -33.74 -6.37 5.55
C ASN A 382 -32.80 -5.24 5.94
N LEU A 383 -31.83 -4.92 5.08
CA LEU A 383 -31.04 -3.71 5.24
C LEU A 383 -31.89 -2.50 4.81
N THR A 384 -31.92 -1.46 5.64
CA THR A 384 -32.68 -0.23 5.40
C THR A 384 -31.81 0.98 5.73
N LYS A 385 -32.23 2.18 5.30
CA LYS A 385 -31.60 3.46 5.67
C LYS A 385 -31.45 3.62 7.18
N ASP A 386 -32.44 3.17 7.95
CA ASP A 386 -32.44 3.28 9.41
C ASP A 386 -31.48 2.28 10.08
N ILE A 387 -31.25 1.12 9.45
CA ILE A 387 -30.34 0.09 9.97
C ILE A 387 -28.89 0.42 9.59
N LEU A 388 -28.66 0.92 8.37
CA LEU A 388 -27.33 1.35 7.93
C LEU A 388 -26.94 2.70 8.54
N GLY A 389 -27.86 3.64 8.68
CA GLY A 389 -27.54 5.01 9.07
C GLY A 389 -26.73 5.76 8.01
N ILE A 390 -26.01 6.77 8.47
CA ILE A 390 -25.14 7.64 7.66
C ILE A 390 -23.81 7.83 8.39
N TYR A 391 -22.78 8.35 7.73
CA TYR A 391 -21.52 8.68 8.39
C TYR A 391 -21.72 9.69 9.53
N ARG A 392 -21.17 9.36 10.70
CA ARG A 392 -21.26 10.15 11.92
C ARG A 392 -19.95 10.02 12.72
N PRO A 393 -19.20 11.11 12.98
CA PRO A 393 -17.93 11.08 13.71
C PRO A 393 -17.99 10.37 15.06
N GLU A 394 -19.10 10.52 15.79
CA GLU A 394 -19.25 9.89 17.09
C GLU A 394 -19.26 8.36 17.04
N GLU A 395 -19.60 7.77 15.89
CA GLU A 395 -19.64 6.32 15.72
C GLU A 395 -18.25 5.71 15.51
N HIS A 396 -17.24 6.54 15.21
CA HIS A 396 -15.89 6.11 14.80
C HIS A 396 -14.79 6.78 15.64
N ILE A 397 -15.15 7.43 16.75
CA ILE A 397 -14.25 8.25 17.57
C ILE A 397 -13.48 9.35 16.82
N ASP A 398 -13.98 9.75 15.65
CA ASP A 398 -13.34 10.70 14.76
C ASP A 398 -13.29 12.11 15.35
N ASN A 399 -12.19 12.81 15.10
CA ASN A 399 -12.05 14.22 15.42
C ASN A 399 -12.77 15.07 14.37
N PRO A 400 -13.86 15.78 14.71
CA PRO A 400 -14.69 16.50 13.74
C PRO A 400 -14.08 17.82 13.27
N LYS A 401 -12.79 18.06 13.52
CA LYS A 401 -12.08 19.26 13.10
C LYS A 401 -12.05 19.32 11.58
N GLN A 402 -12.34 20.50 11.02
CA GLN A 402 -12.48 20.81 9.60
C GLN A 402 -13.71 20.19 8.91
N LEU A 403 -14.58 19.48 9.63
CA LEU A 403 -15.86 19.05 9.04
C LEU A 403 -16.77 20.26 8.81
N GLU A 404 -17.30 20.36 7.60
CA GLU A 404 -18.25 21.39 7.21
C GLU A 404 -19.69 20.98 7.59
N ASP A 405 -20.59 21.97 7.66
CA ASP A 405 -21.99 21.72 8.01
C ASP A 405 -22.81 21.37 6.76
N PHE A 406 -23.26 20.12 6.70
CA PHE A 406 -24.16 19.59 5.67
C PHE A 406 -25.53 19.18 6.22
N SER A 407 -25.84 19.52 7.47
CA SER A 407 -27.07 19.09 8.17
C SER A 407 -28.38 19.63 7.59
N SER A 408 -28.29 20.57 6.64
CA SER A 408 -29.41 21.16 5.91
C SER A 408 -29.88 20.34 4.70
N LEU A 409 -29.07 19.37 4.25
CA LEU A 409 -29.41 18.44 3.18
C LEU A 409 -30.48 17.44 3.65
N SER A 410 -31.22 16.85 2.72
CA SER A 410 -32.29 15.90 3.04
C SER A 410 -31.80 14.49 3.39
N ILE A 411 -30.49 14.25 3.27
CA ILE A 411 -29.84 12.99 3.67
C ILE A 411 -30.03 12.80 5.18
N SER A 412 -30.81 11.79 5.53
CA SER A 412 -31.23 11.54 6.90
C SER A 412 -31.67 10.08 7.11
N PHE A 413 -31.79 9.67 8.37
CA PHE A 413 -32.28 8.35 8.78
C PHE A 413 -33.03 8.43 10.11
N GLN A 414 -33.84 7.42 10.44
CA GLN A 414 -34.48 7.33 11.74
C GLN A 414 -33.57 6.64 12.75
N TYR A 415 -32.98 7.42 13.64
CA TYR A 415 -32.16 6.90 14.74
C TYR A 415 -33.02 6.57 15.94
N GLU A 416 -32.73 5.43 16.58
CA GLU A 416 -33.44 4.98 17.77
C GLU A 416 -32.62 5.30 19.02
N TYR A 417 -33.02 6.31 19.79
CA TYR A 417 -32.33 6.70 21.03
C TYR A 417 -32.67 5.80 22.22
N ALA A 418 -33.89 5.27 22.20
CA ALA A 418 -34.41 4.33 23.18
C ALA A 418 -35.39 3.40 22.46
N LYS A 419 -35.56 2.18 22.95
CA LYS A 419 -36.40 1.18 22.28
C LYS A 419 -37.82 1.72 22.01
N GLY A 420 -38.19 1.79 20.73
CA GLY A 420 -39.45 2.32 20.21
C GLY A 420 -39.50 3.83 20.00
N GLN A 421 -38.45 4.58 20.35
CA GLN A 421 -38.38 6.04 20.22
C GLN A 421 -37.39 6.44 19.13
N LYS A 422 -37.94 6.84 17.99
CA LYS A 422 -37.15 7.23 16.81
C LYS A 422 -37.17 8.73 16.58
N THR A 423 -36.03 9.27 16.18
CA THR A 423 -35.83 10.67 15.79
C THR A 423 -35.08 10.70 14.46
N THR A 424 -35.47 11.63 13.58
CA THR A 424 -34.70 11.87 12.35
C THR A 424 -33.35 12.50 12.69
N LEU A 425 -32.27 11.83 12.31
CA LEU A 425 -30.93 12.42 12.29
C LEU A 425 -30.51 12.75 10.87
N ASN A 426 -29.89 13.92 10.73
CA ASN A 426 -29.28 14.40 9.49
C ASN A 426 -27.75 14.27 9.60
N LEU A 427 -27.06 14.62 8.51
CA LEU A 427 -25.61 14.77 8.46
C LEU A 427 -25.06 15.64 9.61
N TYR A 428 -23.80 15.41 9.96
CA TYR A 428 -23.10 16.12 11.04
C TYR A 428 -23.11 17.64 10.82
N LYS A 429 -23.32 18.42 11.89
CA LYS A 429 -23.38 19.90 11.84
C LYS A 429 -22.01 20.57 11.66
N GLY A 430 -21.01 19.82 11.22
CA GLY A 430 -19.62 20.26 11.15
C GLY A 430 -18.99 20.56 12.51
N GLU A 431 -17.76 21.05 12.45
CA GLU A 431 -16.92 21.40 13.60
C GLU A 431 -17.62 22.37 14.57
N LEU A 432 -17.36 22.19 15.87
CA LEU A 432 -17.59 23.23 16.88
C LEU A 432 -16.40 23.31 17.82
N ALA A 433 -15.87 24.52 18.03
CA ALA A 433 -14.71 24.75 18.90
C ALA A 433 -14.85 24.09 20.28
N LYS A 434 -16.04 24.20 20.92
CA LYS A 434 -16.33 23.53 22.20
C LYS A 434 -16.07 22.03 22.12
N SER A 435 -16.52 21.34 21.07
CA SER A 435 -16.34 19.88 20.93
C SER A 435 -14.86 19.46 20.81
N LEU A 436 -14.01 20.34 20.30
CA LEU A 436 -12.57 20.09 20.11
C LEU A 436 -11.71 20.40 21.34
N GLU A 437 -12.29 21.04 22.36
CA GLU A 437 -11.58 21.32 23.61
C GLU A 437 -11.23 20.04 24.36
N ILE A 438 -10.25 20.16 25.27
CA ILE A 438 -9.95 19.10 26.24
C ILE A 438 -10.87 19.31 27.44
N ASN A 439 -11.62 18.28 27.81
CA ASN A 439 -12.33 18.27 29.09
C ASN A 439 -11.28 18.22 30.22
N PRO A 440 -11.21 19.22 31.12
CA PRO A 440 -10.19 19.29 32.15
C PRO A 440 -10.36 18.24 33.25
N THR A 441 -11.56 17.70 33.43
CA THR A 441 -11.85 16.66 34.41
C THR A 441 -11.33 15.32 33.94
N PHE A 442 -11.54 14.99 32.65
CA PHE A 442 -11.24 13.68 32.07
C PHE A 442 -9.88 13.63 31.35
N ASN A 443 -9.32 14.78 30.99
CA ASN A 443 -8.15 14.93 30.12
C ASN A 443 -8.33 14.25 28.75
N MET A 444 -9.51 14.43 28.16
CA MET A 444 -9.91 13.83 26.86
C MET A 444 -10.63 14.88 26.02
N LYS A 445 -10.61 14.75 24.70
CA LYS A 445 -11.40 15.60 23.80
C LYS A 445 -12.89 15.50 24.12
N ARG A 446 -13.62 16.63 24.12
CA ARG A 446 -15.04 16.66 24.49
C ARG A 446 -15.90 15.82 23.55
N PHE A 447 -15.60 15.78 22.25
CA PHE A 447 -16.30 14.91 21.30
C PHE A 447 -16.15 13.40 21.60
N ILE A 448 -15.23 12.99 22.49
CA ILE A 448 -15.11 11.58 22.91
C ILE A 448 -16.03 11.29 24.10
N ILE A 449 -16.11 12.21 25.07
CA ILE A 449 -16.70 11.93 26.40
C ILE A 449 -17.92 12.77 26.78
N ASP A 450 -18.03 14.02 26.31
CA ASP A 450 -19.05 14.95 26.81
C ASP A 450 -20.39 14.77 26.12
N ASN A 451 -21.44 14.64 26.92
CA ASN A 451 -22.83 14.49 26.45
C ASN A 451 -23.63 15.81 26.46
N ASP A 452 -22.97 16.95 26.72
CA ASP A 452 -23.61 18.25 26.92
C ASP A 452 -23.50 19.20 25.70
N ILE A 453 -23.09 18.68 24.55
CA ILE A 453 -22.91 19.47 23.32
C ILE A 453 -24.07 19.17 22.36
N PRO A 454 -25.01 20.12 22.17
CA PRO A 454 -26.14 19.93 21.27
C PRO A 454 -25.70 19.63 19.84
N ASP A 455 -26.41 18.69 19.20
CA ASP A 455 -26.21 18.23 17.82
C ASP A 455 -24.84 17.62 17.49
N ARG A 456 -23.98 17.46 18.50
CA ARG A 456 -22.63 16.90 18.41
C ARG A 456 -22.42 15.93 19.57
N PRO A 457 -23.18 14.81 19.59
CA PRO A 457 -23.04 13.81 20.64
C PRO A 457 -21.61 13.28 20.67
N SER A 458 -21.16 12.85 21.84
CA SER A 458 -19.85 12.21 21.96
C SER A 458 -19.88 10.73 21.57
N SER A 459 -18.72 10.16 21.26
CA SER A 459 -18.59 8.71 21.02
C SER A 459 -19.03 7.86 22.21
N ASP A 460 -18.73 8.29 23.43
CA ASP A 460 -19.26 7.64 24.65
C ASP A 460 -20.78 7.72 24.71
N THR A 461 -21.39 8.83 24.26
CA THR A 461 -22.85 8.96 24.22
C THR A 461 -23.46 7.95 23.25
N TYR A 462 -22.89 7.82 22.05
CA TYR A 462 -23.34 6.85 21.05
C TYR A 462 -23.17 5.40 21.57
N MET A 463 -21.97 5.02 22.01
CA MET A 463 -21.69 3.69 22.56
C MET A 463 -22.64 3.36 23.72
N SER A 464 -22.90 4.33 24.60
CA SER A 464 -23.83 4.16 25.72
C SER A 464 -25.25 3.84 25.24
N GLN A 465 -25.75 4.55 24.23
CA GLN A 465 -27.08 4.32 23.66
C GLN A 465 -27.15 2.94 23.00
N GLN A 466 -26.12 2.54 22.24
CA GLN A 466 -26.06 1.22 21.62
C GLN A 466 -26.04 0.08 22.66
N LEU A 467 -25.28 0.21 23.76
CA LEU A 467 -25.31 -0.76 24.87
C LEU A 467 -26.67 -0.85 25.55
N GLN A 468 -27.35 0.28 25.76
CA GLN A 468 -28.70 0.29 26.33
C GLN A 468 -29.70 -0.38 25.40
N LEU A 469 -29.64 -0.13 24.09
CA LEU A 469 -30.48 -0.80 23.11
C LEU A 469 -30.20 -2.30 23.05
N ALA A 470 -28.93 -2.73 23.09
CA ALA A 470 -28.55 -4.13 23.16
C ALA A 470 -29.21 -4.84 24.34
N VAL A 471 -29.16 -4.21 25.53
CA VAL A 471 -29.83 -4.72 26.73
C VAL A 471 -31.35 -4.76 26.57
N GLN A 472 -31.97 -3.67 26.10
CA GLN A 472 -33.42 -3.53 25.99
C GLN A 472 -34.04 -4.43 24.91
N TYR A 473 -33.34 -4.68 23.80
CA TYR A 473 -33.77 -5.62 22.78
C TYR A 473 -33.62 -7.07 23.24
N GLY A 474 -32.61 -7.38 24.05
CA GLY A 474 -32.39 -8.72 24.57
C GLY A 474 -31.61 -9.61 23.62
N LYS A 475 -31.48 -10.90 23.96
CA LYS A 475 -30.74 -11.89 23.16
C LYS A 475 -31.47 -12.26 21.86
N ASN A 476 -31.40 -11.38 20.85
CA ASN A 476 -31.91 -11.58 19.50
C ASN A 476 -31.09 -10.74 18.50
N LYS A 477 -31.39 -10.88 17.21
CA LYS A 477 -30.68 -10.21 16.12
C LYS A 477 -30.53 -8.68 16.29
N ASP A 478 -31.53 -8.00 16.85
CA ASP A 478 -31.45 -6.55 17.07
C ASP A 478 -30.58 -6.22 18.28
N GLY A 479 -30.70 -6.98 19.37
CA GLY A 479 -29.81 -6.82 20.52
C GLY A 479 -28.35 -7.09 20.19
N PHE A 480 -28.08 -8.10 19.35
CA PHE A 480 -26.73 -8.38 18.84
C PHE A 480 -26.21 -7.28 17.92
N ARG A 481 -27.03 -6.77 16.99
CA ARG A 481 -26.66 -5.66 16.11
C ARG A 481 -26.27 -4.41 16.90
N HIS A 482 -27.04 -4.04 17.92
CA HIS A 482 -26.70 -2.91 18.79
C HIS A 482 -25.46 -3.18 19.65
N LEU A 483 -25.24 -4.43 20.08
CA LEU A 483 -24.02 -4.81 20.79
C LEU A 483 -22.78 -4.64 19.90
N GLY A 484 -22.85 -5.07 18.64
CA GLY A 484 -21.79 -4.87 17.66
C GLY A 484 -21.48 -3.41 17.38
N ALA A 485 -22.52 -2.58 17.22
CA ALA A 485 -22.34 -1.13 17.04
C ALA A 485 -21.64 -0.46 18.25
N ALA A 486 -21.90 -0.96 19.47
CA ALA A 486 -21.17 -0.52 20.66
C ALA A 486 -19.71 -1.05 20.70
N PHE A 487 -19.48 -2.29 20.25
CA PHE A 487 -18.15 -2.86 20.17
C PHE A 487 -17.27 -2.12 19.16
N HIS A 488 -17.82 -1.66 18.05
CA HIS A 488 -17.09 -0.84 17.09
C HIS A 488 -16.39 0.37 17.77
N VAL A 489 -17.13 1.23 18.48
CA VAL A 489 -16.54 2.37 19.24
C VAL A 489 -15.53 1.92 20.29
N LEU A 490 -15.82 0.81 20.97
CA LEU A 490 -14.96 0.27 22.02
C LEU A 490 -13.62 -0.24 21.46
N GLU A 491 -13.65 -0.85 20.28
CA GLU A 491 -12.49 -1.34 19.55
C GLU A 491 -11.68 -0.17 18.98
N ASP A 492 -12.37 0.79 18.35
CA ASP A 492 -11.79 2.02 17.80
C ASP A 492 -11.10 2.88 18.84
N TYR A 493 -11.58 2.87 20.09
CA TYR A 493 -10.90 3.54 21.19
C TYR A 493 -9.44 3.06 21.37
N PHE A 494 -9.14 1.78 21.11
CA PHE A 494 -7.79 1.24 21.23
C PHE A 494 -6.95 1.41 19.96
N SER A 495 -7.56 1.44 18.78
CA SER A 495 -6.88 1.55 17.49
C SER A 495 -6.69 3.00 17.02
N HIS A 496 -7.67 3.87 17.25
CA HIS A 496 -7.74 5.23 16.68
C HIS A 496 -7.52 6.34 17.71
N SER A 497 -7.15 5.98 18.94
CA SER A 497 -6.68 6.93 19.95
C SER A 497 -5.24 6.68 20.37
N ASN A 498 -4.64 7.64 21.09
CA ASN A 498 -3.32 7.49 21.70
C ASN A 498 -3.33 6.71 23.04
N PHE A 499 -4.41 5.98 23.38
CA PHE A 499 -4.53 5.24 24.64
C PHE A 499 -3.38 4.24 24.85
N VAL A 500 -2.97 3.52 23.80
CA VAL A 500 -1.89 2.52 23.87
C VAL A 500 -0.56 3.20 24.15
N GLU A 501 -0.29 4.31 23.48
CA GLU A 501 0.91 5.14 23.62
C GLU A 501 1.02 5.68 25.05
N LEU A 502 -0.06 6.26 25.59
CA LEU A 502 -0.10 6.74 26.97
C LEU A 502 0.04 5.61 28.00
N SER A 503 -0.52 4.43 27.71
CA SER A 503 -0.37 3.25 28.55
C SER A 503 1.07 2.73 28.57
N LEU A 504 1.77 2.78 27.44
CA LEU A 504 3.20 2.46 27.35
C LEU A 504 4.05 3.43 28.16
N ILE A 505 3.77 4.74 28.07
CA ILE A 505 4.46 5.77 28.88
C ILE A 505 4.19 5.52 30.38
N LYS A 506 2.95 5.20 30.77
CA LYS A 506 2.61 4.84 32.16
C LYS A 506 3.40 3.63 32.65
N VAL A 507 3.48 2.56 31.87
CA VAL A 507 4.28 1.37 32.20
C VAL A 507 5.76 1.72 32.32
N GLY A 508 6.28 2.59 31.44
CA GLY A 508 7.65 3.10 31.53
C GLY A 508 7.92 3.78 32.87
N GLN A 509 7.00 4.62 33.35
CA GLN A 509 7.12 5.29 34.64
C GLN A 509 7.07 4.30 35.81
N GLN A 510 6.18 3.30 35.74
CA GLN A 510 6.11 2.24 36.75
C GLN A 510 7.41 1.42 36.82
N LEU A 511 8.01 1.11 35.68
CA LEU A 511 9.31 0.42 35.61
C LEU A 511 10.43 1.26 36.21
N LEU A 512 10.46 2.57 35.96
CA LEU A 512 11.45 3.49 36.54
C LEU A 512 11.28 3.68 38.05
N HIS A 513 10.06 3.60 38.57
CA HIS A 513 9.81 3.58 40.00
C HIS A 513 10.33 2.30 40.67
N GLN A 514 10.25 1.16 39.99
CA GLN A 514 10.75 -0.13 40.47
C GLN A 514 12.29 -0.21 40.35
N ASP A 515 12.85 0.23 39.23
CA ASP A 515 14.28 0.30 38.95
C ASP A 515 14.59 1.57 38.15
N LYS A 516 15.24 2.53 38.80
CA LYS A 516 15.66 3.82 38.17
C LYS A 516 16.59 3.63 36.98
N ASN A 517 17.23 2.46 36.84
CA ASN A 517 18.14 2.14 35.75
C ASN A 517 17.48 1.30 34.64
N SER A 518 16.18 0.99 34.74
CA SER A 518 15.46 0.21 33.73
C SER A 518 15.57 0.84 32.35
N ALA A 519 16.31 0.18 31.45
CA ALA A 519 16.52 0.66 30.09
C ALA A 519 15.19 0.73 29.31
N LEU A 520 14.38 -0.34 29.39
CA LEU A 520 13.02 -0.35 28.85
C LEU A 520 12.15 0.77 29.45
N GLY A 521 12.25 1.01 30.76
CA GLY A 521 11.52 2.10 31.42
C GLY A 521 11.84 3.46 30.82
N LYS A 522 13.12 3.74 30.57
CA LYS A 522 13.59 4.99 29.92
C LYS A 522 13.09 5.09 28.47
N ASP A 523 13.19 3.99 27.72
CA ASP A 523 12.78 3.96 26.31
C ASP A 523 11.27 4.16 26.15
N LEU A 524 10.45 3.61 27.05
CA LEU A 524 9.00 3.79 27.05
C LEU A 524 8.56 5.21 27.41
N GLN A 525 9.35 6.00 28.16
CA GLN A 525 9.05 7.42 28.37
C GLN A 525 9.16 8.25 27.09
N LEU A 526 9.88 7.74 26.09
CA LEU A 526 10.11 8.44 24.82
C LEU A 526 9.09 8.05 23.75
N VAL A 527 8.10 7.20 24.04
CA VAL A 527 7.03 6.90 23.08
C VAL A 527 6.37 8.20 22.63
N TYR A 528 6.17 8.35 21.32
CA TYR A 528 5.57 9.54 20.74
C TYR A 528 4.04 9.52 20.99
N PRO A 529 3.46 10.51 21.67
CA PRO A 529 2.10 10.40 22.18
C PRO A 529 1.02 10.96 21.22
N TRP A 530 1.39 11.32 19.98
CA TRP A 530 0.51 11.99 19.01
C TRP A 530 -0.08 13.33 19.49
N VAL A 531 0.62 13.97 20.42
CA VAL A 531 0.40 15.36 20.83
C VAL A 531 1.72 16.09 20.72
N GLU A 532 1.78 17.10 19.86
CA GLU A 532 3.02 17.82 19.55
C GLU A 532 3.63 18.44 20.81
N GLY A 533 4.96 18.30 20.95
CA GLY A 533 5.71 18.85 22.09
C GLY A 533 5.53 18.11 23.42
N MET A 534 4.75 17.01 23.47
CA MET A 534 4.48 16.25 24.70
C MET A 534 5.34 15.00 24.88
N GLN A 535 6.24 14.69 23.95
CA GLN A 535 7.16 13.56 24.09
C GLN A 535 8.04 13.70 25.35
N GLY A 536 8.14 12.63 26.15
CA GLY A 536 8.89 12.63 27.41
C GLY A 536 8.19 13.33 28.59
N LYS A 537 6.96 13.84 28.41
CA LYS A 537 6.15 14.41 29.50
C LYS A 537 5.45 13.29 30.29
N ASP A 538 5.00 13.64 31.50
CA ASP A 538 4.18 12.73 32.30
C ASP A 538 2.87 12.44 31.55
N TYR A 539 2.56 11.16 31.34
CA TYR A 539 1.37 10.70 30.64
C TYR A 539 0.07 11.33 31.17
N LYS A 540 0.01 11.72 32.46
CA LYS A 540 -1.13 12.41 33.08
C LYS A 540 -1.38 13.82 32.58
N THR A 541 -0.41 14.41 31.89
CA THR A 541 -0.49 15.77 31.34
C THR A 541 -0.85 15.78 29.85
N ILE A 542 -0.92 14.61 29.23
CA ILE A 542 -1.12 14.45 27.79
C ILE A 542 -2.56 14.02 27.55
N PRO A 543 -3.40 14.74 26.80
CA PRO A 543 -4.79 14.36 26.60
C PRO A 543 -4.95 13.13 25.71
N ILE A 544 -6.08 12.42 25.87
CA ILE A 544 -6.52 11.47 24.84
C ILE A 544 -6.99 12.25 23.61
N VAL A 545 -6.43 11.90 22.45
CA VAL A 545 -6.75 12.46 21.14
C VAL A 545 -6.99 11.36 20.12
N THR A 546 -7.72 11.69 19.07
CA THR A 546 -8.00 10.83 17.90
C THR A 546 -7.77 11.59 16.60
N GLY A 547 -7.78 10.84 15.50
CA GLY A 547 -7.51 11.33 14.16
C GLY A 547 -8.66 12.13 13.58
N LYS A 548 -8.36 13.15 12.76
CA LYS A 548 -9.36 13.81 11.92
C LYS A 548 -9.88 12.85 10.86
N PHE A 549 -11.19 12.84 10.66
CA PHE A 549 -11.82 12.18 9.51
C PHE A 549 -11.68 13.01 8.26
N LEU A 550 -11.29 12.36 7.16
CA LEU A 550 -11.32 12.90 5.81
C LEU A 550 -12.18 12.01 4.93
N LYS A 551 -12.81 12.61 3.92
CA LYS A 551 -13.66 11.89 2.97
C LYS A 551 -12.88 10.81 2.20
N ASP A 552 -11.59 11.06 1.96
CA ASP A 552 -10.66 10.12 1.35
C ASP A 552 -10.44 8.86 2.22
N ASP A 553 -10.54 8.98 3.55
CA ASP A 553 -10.40 7.83 4.47
C ASP A 553 -11.53 6.80 4.27
N THR A 554 -12.74 7.27 3.93
CA THR A 554 -13.89 6.40 3.61
C THR A 554 -13.71 5.64 2.30
N ALA A 555 -13.21 6.33 1.26
CA ALA A 555 -12.94 5.71 -0.03
C ALA A 555 -11.79 4.69 0.10
N ALA A 556 -10.73 5.05 0.83
CA ALA A 556 -9.59 4.20 1.07
C ALA A 556 -9.93 2.95 1.92
N SER A 557 -10.84 3.06 2.89
CA SER A 557 -11.15 1.94 3.80
C SER A 557 -12.21 0.97 3.26
N VAL A 558 -13.16 1.44 2.44
CA VAL A 558 -14.30 0.64 1.96
C VAL A 558 -14.13 0.13 0.53
N LEU A 559 -13.57 0.94 -0.38
CA LEU A 559 -13.53 0.58 -1.81
C LEU A 559 -12.63 -0.61 -2.13
N PRO A 560 -11.43 -0.77 -1.54
CA PRO A 560 -10.62 -1.97 -1.72
C PRO A 560 -11.39 -3.23 -1.31
N LYS A 561 -12.05 -3.20 -0.14
CA LYS A 561 -12.85 -4.33 0.38
C LYS A 561 -14.02 -4.69 -0.54
N VAL A 562 -14.70 -3.70 -1.11
CA VAL A 562 -15.74 -3.92 -2.12
C VAL A 562 -15.13 -4.54 -3.38
N GLY A 563 -13.98 -4.03 -3.83
CA GLY A 563 -13.21 -4.56 -4.95
C GLY A 563 -12.83 -6.03 -4.76
N ASP A 564 -12.20 -6.37 -3.63
CA ASP A 564 -11.74 -7.73 -3.35
C ASP A 564 -12.90 -8.71 -3.18
N LYS A 565 -13.93 -8.30 -2.43
CA LYS A 565 -15.08 -9.16 -2.17
C LYS A 565 -15.90 -9.37 -3.43
N MET A 566 -16.09 -8.35 -4.27
CA MET A 566 -16.96 -8.46 -5.45
C MET A 566 -16.22 -8.85 -6.71
N PHE A 567 -14.94 -8.50 -6.85
CA PHE A 567 -14.17 -8.66 -8.08
C PHE A 567 -12.77 -9.25 -7.80
N PRO A 568 -12.69 -10.46 -7.21
CA PRO A 568 -11.40 -11.05 -6.83
C PRO A 568 -10.48 -11.32 -8.03
N VAL A 569 -9.18 -11.09 -7.84
CA VAL A 569 -8.16 -11.19 -8.90
C VAL A 569 -7.98 -12.63 -9.37
N GLY A 570 -8.24 -12.91 -10.64
CA GLY A 570 -7.97 -14.20 -11.28
C GLY A 570 -8.96 -14.59 -12.38
N ILE A 571 -8.60 -15.59 -13.19
CA ILE A 571 -9.53 -16.17 -14.18
C ILE A 571 -10.50 -17.10 -13.44
N GLN A 572 -11.74 -16.64 -13.26
CA GLN A 572 -12.81 -17.48 -12.74
C GLN A 572 -13.24 -18.48 -13.82
N LYS A 573 -13.31 -19.78 -13.47
CA LYS A 573 -13.84 -20.79 -14.40
C LYS A 573 -15.33 -20.52 -14.59
N TYR A 574 -15.76 -20.38 -15.85
CA TYR A 574 -17.18 -20.34 -16.15
C TYR A 574 -17.83 -21.67 -15.75
N GLU A 575 -18.74 -21.62 -14.77
CA GLU A 575 -19.61 -22.75 -14.43
C GLU A 575 -21.03 -22.49 -14.95
N GLN A 576 -21.68 -23.57 -15.39
CA GLN A 576 -22.97 -23.49 -16.05
C GLN A 576 -24.08 -23.11 -15.05
N ARG A 577 -24.79 -22.00 -15.33
CA ARG A 577 -25.94 -21.51 -14.54
C ARG A 577 -27.29 -21.75 -15.23
N LYS A 578 -28.41 -21.67 -14.51
CA LYS A 578 -29.75 -21.74 -15.13
C LYS A 578 -30.11 -20.40 -15.75
N SER A 579 -31.05 -20.42 -16.70
CA SER A 579 -31.60 -19.17 -17.27
C SER A 579 -32.26 -18.34 -16.17
N GLY A 580 -31.89 -17.06 -16.06
CA GLY A 580 -32.41 -16.13 -15.06
C GLY A 580 -31.61 -16.09 -13.74
N ASP A 581 -30.64 -16.99 -13.56
CA ASP A 581 -29.73 -16.97 -12.42
C ASP A 581 -28.82 -15.74 -12.50
N ARG A 582 -28.54 -15.11 -11.36
CA ARG A 582 -27.65 -13.95 -11.25
C ARG A 582 -26.62 -14.18 -10.14
N THR A 583 -25.38 -13.80 -10.41
CA THR A 583 -24.30 -13.82 -9.42
C THR A 583 -24.35 -12.56 -8.53
N PHE A 584 -23.54 -12.50 -7.48
CA PHE A 584 -23.41 -11.28 -6.67
C PHE A 584 -22.88 -10.12 -7.50
N GLU A 585 -21.95 -10.41 -8.41
CA GLU A 585 -21.34 -9.48 -9.35
C GLU A 585 -22.37 -8.93 -10.33
N ASP A 586 -23.21 -9.80 -10.91
CA ASP A 586 -24.30 -9.37 -11.80
C ASP A 586 -25.27 -8.45 -11.06
N ALA A 587 -25.63 -8.78 -9.81
CA ALA A 587 -26.55 -7.98 -9.00
C ALA A 587 -25.98 -6.60 -8.67
N PHE A 588 -24.68 -6.53 -8.35
CA PHE A 588 -23.98 -5.28 -8.07
C PHE A 588 -23.92 -4.39 -9.30
N ILE A 589 -23.46 -4.92 -10.44
CA ILE A 589 -23.34 -4.16 -11.70
C ILE A 589 -24.70 -3.64 -12.15
N LEU A 590 -25.74 -4.50 -12.12
CA LEU A 590 -27.11 -4.07 -12.45
C LEU A 590 -27.59 -2.94 -11.55
N THR A 591 -27.43 -3.09 -10.22
CA THR A 591 -27.88 -2.09 -9.25
C THR A 591 -27.21 -0.73 -9.51
N THR A 592 -25.89 -0.73 -9.73
CA THR A 592 -25.12 0.47 -10.03
C THR A 592 -25.57 1.11 -11.34
N LEU A 593 -25.66 0.34 -12.43
CA LEU A 593 -26.03 0.87 -13.75
C LEU A 593 -27.47 1.38 -13.80
N GLU A 594 -28.42 0.68 -13.17
CA GLU A 594 -29.83 1.09 -13.11
C GLU A 594 -30.00 2.42 -12.36
N ASP A 595 -29.36 2.57 -11.21
CA ASP A 595 -29.46 3.78 -10.41
C ASP A 595 -28.79 4.97 -11.08
N LEU A 596 -27.56 4.80 -11.57
CA LEU A 596 -26.84 5.85 -12.29
C LEU A 596 -27.60 6.24 -13.57
N SER A 597 -28.11 5.28 -14.35
CA SER A 597 -28.93 5.58 -15.54
C SER A 597 -30.18 6.39 -15.19
N THR A 598 -30.82 6.11 -14.05
CA THR A 598 -31.98 6.86 -13.59
C THR A 598 -31.59 8.27 -13.15
N GLY A 599 -30.47 8.41 -12.42
CA GLY A 599 -29.91 9.68 -11.99
C GLY A 599 -29.63 10.62 -13.17
N GLN A 600 -28.90 10.14 -14.17
CA GLN A 600 -28.54 10.91 -15.38
C GLN A 600 -29.76 11.40 -16.17
N GLN A 601 -30.82 10.60 -16.26
CA GLN A 601 -32.07 11.02 -16.94
C GLN A 601 -32.82 12.11 -16.15
N SER A 602 -32.64 12.16 -14.83
CA SER A 602 -33.40 13.04 -13.95
C SER A 602 -32.82 14.46 -13.83
N ASP A 603 -31.53 14.65 -14.11
CA ASP A 603 -30.82 15.92 -13.94
C ASP A 603 -30.82 16.84 -15.18
N GLY A 604 -31.13 16.29 -16.36
CA GLY A 604 -31.20 17.02 -17.63
C GLY A 604 -29.85 17.51 -18.17
N LEU A 605 -28.72 17.07 -17.60
CA LEU A 605 -27.36 17.41 -18.03
C LEU A 605 -26.77 16.37 -19.01
N GLU A 606 -27.61 15.50 -19.56
CA GLU A 606 -27.24 14.42 -20.48
C GLU A 606 -26.45 14.85 -21.74
N THR A 607 -26.40 16.16 -22.02
CA THR A 607 -25.72 16.77 -23.17
C THR A 607 -24.40 17.46 -22.81
N ASP A 608 -23.95 17.39 -21.55
CA ASP A 608 -22.70 18.00 -21.09
C ASP A 608 -21.48 17.30 -21.73
N PRO A 609 -20.52 18.03 -22.32
CA PRO A 609 -19.33 17.45 -22.99
C PRO A 609 -18.43 16.58 -22.09
N VAL A 610 -18.60 16.61 -20.76
CA VAL A 610 -17.92 15.66 -19.84
C VAL A 610 -18.46 14.22 -20.00
N TYR A 611 -19.66 14.03 -20.58
CA TYR A 611 -20.25 12.72 -20.90
C TYR A 611 -19.62 11.98 -22.11
N MET A 612 -18.54 12.48 -22.71
CA MET A 612 -18.01 11.93 -23.98
C MET A 612 -17.29 10.57 -23.81
N GLY A 613 -18.09 9.50 -23.81
CA GLY A 613 -17.65 8.11 -23.96
C GLY A 613 -18.80 7.16 -24.32
N MET A 614 -19.84 7.08 -23.48
CA MET A 614 -21.12 6.35 -23.65
C MET A 614 -22.02 6.60 -22.42
N LYS A 615 -23.35 6.78 -22.57
CA LYS A 615 -24.28 7.01 -21.44
C LYS A 615 -24.42 5.76 -20.56
N THR A 616 -24.71 5.91 -19.26
CA THR A 616 -24.96 4.75 -18.39
C THR A 616 -26.16 3.92 -18.84
N SER A 617 -27.17 4.56 -19.45
CA SER A 617 -28.31 3.87 -20.07
C SER A 617 -27.91 2.97 -21.24
N GLU A 618 -26.89 3.38 -22.02
CA GLU A 618 -26.33 2.58 -23.10
C GLU A 618 -25.51 1.41 -22.53
N TRP A 619 -24.72 1.63 -21.47
CA TRP A 619 -24.04 0.57 -20.72
C TRP A 619 -25.01 -0.46 -20.13
N LEU A 620 -26.09 0.00 -19.50
CA LEU A 620 -27.15 -0.84 -18.96
C LEU A 620 -27.79 -1.70 -20.06
N SER A 621 -28.05 -1.12 -21.23
CA SER A 621 -28.59 -1.84 -22.39
C SER A 621 -27.63 -2.93 -22.89
N MET A 622 -26.33 -2.61 -22.98
CA MET A 622 -25.29 -3.59 -23.35
C MET A 622 -25.19 -4.72 -22.33
N TYR A 623 -25.21 -4.40 -21.04
CA TYR A 623 -25.12 -5.40 -19.97
C TYR A 623 -26.35 -6.32 -19.93
N ASN A 624 -27.56 -5.76 -20.11
CA ASN A 624 -28.79 -6.55 -20.24
C ASN A 624 -28.76 -7.47 -21.47
N THR A 625 -28.22 -6.99 -22.60
CA THR A 625 -28.02 -7.81 -23.80
C THR A 625 -27.07 -8.97 -23.53
N TYR A 626 -26.00 -8.73 -22.78
CA TYR A 626 -25.06 -9.76 -22.34
C TYR A 626 -25.74 -10.81 -21.42
N LEU A 627 -26.51 -10.39 -20.42
CA LEU A 627 -27.23 -11.31 -19.54
C LEU A 627 -28.24 -12.17 -20.31
N TYR A 628 -28.96 -11.56 -21.25
CA TYR A 628 -29.87 -12.25 -22.15
C TYR A 628 -29.15 -13.35 -22.96
N LEU A 629 -27.98 -13.07 -23.53
CA LEU A 629 -27.20 -14.07 -24.27
C LEU A 629 -26.78 -15.25 -23.39
N ILE A 630 -26.45 -15.01 -22.12
CA ILE A 630 -26.14 -16.09 -21.19
C ILE A 630 -27.39 -16.92 -20.85
N ASP A 631 -28.52 -16.27 -20.59
CA ASP A 631 -29.78 -16.97 -20.31
C ASP A 631 -30.17 -17.88 -21.48
N GLN A 632 -30.01 -17.41 -22.73
CA GLN A 632 -30.23 -18.21 -23.94
C GLN A 632 -29.26 -19.39 -24.04
N LYS A 633 -27.96 -19.19 -23.74
CA LYS A 633 -26.97 -20.28 -23.71
C LYS A 633 -27.36 -21.37 -22.72
N SER A 634 -27.72 -20.98 -21.51
CA SER A 634 -28.13 -21.90 -20.44
C SER A 634 -29.39 -22.69 -20.80
N ALA A 635 -30.33 -22.10 -21.56
CA ALA A 635 -31.52 -22.78 -22.07
C ALA A 635 -31.23 -23.70 -23.27
N ALA A 636 -30.25 -23.36 -24.12
CA ALA A 636 -29.94 -24.07 -25.37
C ALA A 636 -29.14 -25.38 -25.20
N ILE A 637 -28.47 -25.58 -24.06
CA ILE A 637 -27.64 -26.77 -23.77
C ILE A 637 -28.46 -28.08 -23.75
N GLY A 638 -29.79 -28.01 -23.61
CA GLY A 638 -30.67 -29.18 -23.76
C GLY A 638 -30.98 -29.59 -25.21
N TRP A 639 -30.71 -28.76 -26.22
CA TRP A 639 -31.29 -28.92 -27.57
C TRP A 639 -30.27 -29.16 -28.71
N MET A 640 -28.98 -28.88 -28.54
CA MET A 640 -28.04 -28.90 -29.68
C MET A 640 -26.75 -29.68 -29.42
N GLY A 641 -26.56 -30.75 -30.22
CA GLY A 641 -25.30 -31.48 -30.38
C GLY A 641 -24.26 -30.69 -31.21
N LYS A 642 -23.71 -31.28 -32.30
CA LYS A 642 -22.53 -30.80 -33.08
C LYS A 642 -22.54 -29.34 -33.59
N ILE A 643 -23.66 -28.60 -33.50
CA ILE A 643 -23.74 -27.16 -33.79
C ILE A 643 -23.15 -26.31 -32.63
N GLY A 644 -23.08 -26.85 -31.42
CA GLY A 644 -22.54 -26.19 -30.23
C GLY A 644 -21.06 -25.79 -30.33
N THR A 645 -20.25 -26.50 -31.11
CA THR A 645 -18.81 -26.25 -31.26
C THR A 645 -18.44 -24.94 -31.99
N VAL A 646 -19.34 -24.37 -32.79
CA VAL A 646 -19.14 -23.08 -33.47
C VAL A 646 -19.60 -21.92 -32.58
N LEU A 647 -20.68 -22.11 -31.81
CA LEU A 647 -21.10 -21.19 -30.76
C LEU A 647 -20.05 -21.11 -29.64
N ASP A 648 -19.43 -22.22 -29.25
CA ASP A 648 -18.38 -22.26 -28.20
C ASP A 648 -17.15 -21.39 -28.54
N LYS A 649 -16.73 -21.36 -29.81
CA LYS A 649 -15.60 -20.52 -30.27
C LYS A 649 -15.94 -19.03 -30.35
N GLY A 650 -17.21 -18.67 -30.59
CA GLY A 650 -17.68 -17.28 -30.51
C GLY A 650 -17.84 -16.81 -29.05
N MET A 651 -18.06 -17.73 -28.12
CA MET A 651 -18.29 -17.44 -26.70
C MET A 651 -17.03 -17.39 -25.84
N SER A 652 -15.88 -17.91 -26.29
CA SER A 652 -14.59 -17.65 -25.63
C SER A 652 -14.21 -16.17 -25.68
N TYR A 653 -14.52 -15.48 -26.79
CA TYR A 653 -14.46 -14.02 -26.91
C TYR A 653 -15.40 -13.30 -25.91
N MET A 654 -16.47 -13.96 -25.48
CA MET A 654 -17.42 -13.43 -24.51
C MET A 654 -16.89 -13.53 -23.07
N GLY A 655 -15.97 -14.47 -22.79
CA GLY A 655 -15.21 -14.53 -21.53
C GLY A 655 -14.30 -13.30 -21.34
N ASP A 656 -13.71 -12.78 -22.41
CA ASP A 656 -12.96 -11.52 -22.39
C ASP A 656 -13.88 -10.30 -22.22
N SER A 657 -15.10 -10.36 -22.79
CA SER A 657 -16.13 -9.32 -22.59
C SER A 657 -16.68 -9.27 -21.16
N LEU A 658 -16.71 -10.41 -20.47
CA LEU A 658 -17.10 -10.55 -19.06
C LEU A 658 -16.22 -9.69 -18.15
N LYS A 659 -14.89 -9.78 -18.35
CA LYS A 659 -13.89 -8.97 -17.67
C LYS A 659 -14.03 -7.48 -18.02
N THR A 660 -14.45 -7.18 -19.23
CA THR A 660 -14.68 -5.79 -19.67
C THR A 660 -15.89 -5.21 -18.92
N PHE A 661 -17.02 -5.92 -18.83
CA PHE A 661 -18.21 -5.43 -18.12
C PHE A 661 -18.05 -5.33 -16.61
N THR A 662 -17.34 -6.27 -15.97
CA THR A 662 -17.02 -6.17 -14.54
C THR A 662 -16.15 -4.95 -14.25
N ASN A 663 -15.14 -4.72 -15.08
CA ASN A 663 -14.26 -3.56 -14.94
C ASN A 663 -15.00 -2.24 -15.20
N ILE A 664 -15.91 -2.21 -16.18
CA ILE A 664 -16.73 -1.01 -16.46
C ILE A 664 -17.69 -0.71 -15.30
N GLY A 665 -18.45 -1.71 -14.83
CA GLY A 665 -19.39 -1.52 -13.73
C GLY A 665 -18.71 -1.12 -12.43
N PHE A 666 -17.55 -1.70 -12.13
CA PHE A 666 -16.72 -1.34 -10.99
C PHE A 666 -16.10 0.06 -11.14
N ASN A 667 -15.55 0.41 -12.31
CA ASN A 667 -15.00 1.74 -12.53
C ASN A 667 -16.07 2.84 -12.46
N LEU A 668 -17.29 2.59 -12.97
CA LEU A 668 -18.41 3.52 -12.82
C LEU A 668 -18.84 3.67 -11.36
N PHE A 669 -18.80 2.59 -10.58
CA PHE A 669 -18.98 2.64 -9.14
C PHE A 669 -17.87 3.45 -8.45
N LEU A 670 -16.60 3.24 -8.80
CA LEU A 670 -15.47 4.02 -8.28
C LEU A 670 -15.60 5.51 -8.62
N SER A 671 -15.98 5.85 -9.84
CA SER A 671 -16.22 7.24 -10.22
C SER A 671 -17.43 7.87 -9.50
N SER A 672 -18.33 7.06 -8.93
CA SER A 672 -19.48 7.56 -8.15
C SER A 672 -19.12 7.97 -6.72
N VAL A 673 -17.94 7.57 -6.25
CA VAL A 673 -17.41 7.84 -4.91
C VAL A 673 -16.15 8.71 -4.92
N ASP A 674 -15.47 8.83 -6.06
CA ASP A 674 -14.29 9.67 -6.24
C ASP A 674 -14.69 11.15 -6.23
N GLU A 675 -13.96 11.98 -5.47
CA GLU A 675 -14.19 13.42 -5.38
C GLU A 675 -13.09 14.17 -6.16
N ASP A 676 -13.47 15.21 -6.91
CA ASP A 676 -12.52 16.00 -7.73
C ASP A 676 -11.44 16.71 -6.89
N THR A 677 -11.63 16.82 -5.56
CA THR A 677 -10.73 17.47 -4.62
C THR A 677 -10.18 16.46 -3.63
N LYS A 678 -9.02 15.88 -3.95
CA LYS A 678 -8.25 15.05 -3.01
C LYS A 678 -7.66 15.93 -1.91
N GLU A 679 -7.95 15.63 -0.65
CA GLU A 679 -7.30 16.30 0.48
C GLU A 679 -6.05 15.51 0.87
N GLU A 680 -4.91 15.80 0.24
CA GLU A 680 -3.63 15.15 0.57
C GLU A 680 -3.26 15.34 2.05
N GLN A 681 -3.48 14.31 2.86
CA GLN A 681 -3.05 14.28 4.26
C GLN A 681 -2.23 13.02 4.55
N THR A 682 -0.93 13.13 4.26
CA THR A 682 0.07 12.15 4.72
C THR A 682 0.75 12.65 5.99
N HIS A 683 1.52 11.78 6.65
CA HIS A 683 2.44 12.14 7.73
C HIS A 683 3.34 13.35 7.39
N ASN A 684 3.59 13.61 6.10
CA ASN A 684 4.41 14.70 5.59
C ASN A 684 3.68 16.04 5.43
N SER A 685 2.38 16.04 5.12
CA SER A 685 1.63 17.27 4.81
C SER A 685 0.97 17.90 6.05
N ASN A 686 0.58 17.11 7.06
CA ASN A 686 0.01 17.64 8.31
C ASN A 686 1.09 17.95 9.38
N LYS A 687 1.68 19.15 9.32
CA LYS A 687 2.64 19.69 10.31
C LYS A 687 1.97 20.74 11.22
N ASN A 688 2.42 20.85 12.48
CA ASN A 688 1.89 21.79 13.48
C ASN A 688 0.42 21.49 13.87
N TYR A 689 0.08 20.20 13.98
CA TYR A 689 -1.29 19.75 14.24
C TYR A 689 -1.72 19.85 15.71
N GLY A 690 -0.79 20.17 16.61
CA GLY A 690 -1.00 20.32 18.05
C GLY A 690 -1.52 19.04 18.69
N ASN A 691 -2.83 19.01 18.94
CA ASN A 691 -3.57 17.89 19.53
C ASN A 691 -4.65 17.33 18.59
N ASN A 692 -4.49 17.48 17.28
CA ASN A 692 -5.42 17.02 16.24
C ASN A 692 -4.66 16.29 15.11
N PRO A 693 -4.06 15.12 15.39
CA PRO A 693 -3.44 14.29 14.35
C PRO A 693 -4.47 13.90 13.28
N THR A 694 -4.02 13.46 12.12
CA THR A 694 -4.90 12.83 11.10
C THR A 694 -5.25 11.40 11.50
N HIS A 695 -6.25 10.80 10.85
CA HIS A 695 -6.56 9.37 10.99
C HIS A 695 -5.31 8.51 10.79
N THR A 696 -4.69 8.60 9.61
CA THR A 696 -3.46 7.87 9.24
C THR A 696 -2.32 8.05 10.25
N GLN A 697 -2.21 9.22 10.87
CA GLN A 697 -1.16 9.48 11.85
C GLN A 697 -1.28 8.63 13.11
N ILE A 698 -2.49 8.43 13.63
CA ILE A 698 -2.69 7.81 14.95
C ILE A 698 -3.30 6.41 14.89
N ALA A 699 -3.98 6.09 13.78
CA ALA A 699 -4.66 4.83 13.57
C ALA A 699 -3.67 3.67 13.54
N LYS A 700 -4.10 2.54 14.08
CA LYS A 700 -3.30 1.31 14.18
C LYS A 700 -3.83 0.29 13.19
N ASP A 701 -4.32 0.77 12.05
CA ASP A 701 -5.15 -0.02 11.13
C ASP A 701 -4.34 -1.06 10.40
N ALA A 702 -3.14 -0.77 9.89
CA ALA A 702 -2.35 -1.79 9.21
C ALA A 702 -1.94 -2.94 10.15
N THR A 703 -2.06 -4.19 9.73
CA THR A 703 -1.57 -5.38 10.47
C THR A 703 -0.08 -5.28 10.80
N ASN A 704 0.69 -4.63 9.92
CA ASN A 704 2.12 -4.37 10.10
C ASN A 704 2.44 -3.19 11.04
N HIS A 705 1.43 -2.44 11.50
CA HIS A 705 1.62 -1.34 12.44
C HIS A 705 2.11 -1.91 13.79
N PRO A 706 3.21 -1.40 14.38
CA PRO A 706 3.82 -2.03 15.56
C PRO A 706 2.89 -2.15 16.77
N LEU A 707 1.91 -1.24 16.89
CA LEU A 707 0.94 -1.23 17.98
C LEU A 707 -0.39 -1.94 17.65
N ASN A 708 -0.61 -2.39 16.40
CA ASN A 708 -1.84 -3.11 16.04
C ASN A 708 -2.08 -4.35 16.94
N PRO A 709 -1.09 -5.25 17.14
CA PRO A 709 -1.33 -6.47 17.93
C PRO A 709 -1.72 -6.20 19.39
N ILE A 710 -1.15 -5.16 20.02
CA ILE A 710 -1.46 -4.82 21.41
C ILE A 710 -2.80 -4.10 21.51
N ALA A 711 -3.14 -3.22 20.56
CA ALA A 711 -4.47 -2.62 20.48
C ALA A 711 -5.54 -3.71 20.34
N SER A 712 -5.35 -4.67 19.43
CA SER A 712 -6.29 -5.79 19.21
C SER A 712 -6.42 -6.65 20.47
N GLN A 713 -5.32 -6.87 21.19
CA GLN A 713 -5.36 -7.61 22.45
C GLN A 713 -6.17 -6.89 23.54
N LEU A 714 -6.05 -5.56 23.66
CA LEU A 714 -6.83 -4.77 24.62
C LEU A 714 -8.32 -4.75 24.25
N ALA A 715 -8.63 -4.58 22.97
CA ALA A 715 -9.98 -4.67 22.41
C ALA A 715 -10.64 -6.01 22.74
N LYS A 716 -9.96 -7.14 22.48
CA LYS A 716 -10.46 -8.49 22.81
C LYS A 716 -10.81 -8.66 24.28
N ILE A 717 -10.00 -8.11 25.19
CA ILE A 717 -10.28 -8.16 26.64
C ILE A 717 -11.54 -7.36 26.99
N ALA A 718 -11.69 -6.18 26.42
CA ALA A 718 -12.84 -5.31 26.65
C ALA A 718 -14.13 -5.93 26.09
N VAL A 719 -14.12 -6.35 24.82
CA VAL A 719 -15.23 -7.02 24.13
C VAL A 719 -15.72 -8.24 24.91
N LYS A 720 -14.80 -9.11 25.35
CA LYS A 720 -15.16 -10.30 26.12
C LYS A 720 -15.86 -9.95 27.44
N ASP A 721 -15.31 -9.05 28.25
CA ASP A 721 -15.91 -8.66 29.55
C ASP A 721 -17.27 -7.98 29.36
N VAL A 722 -17.42 -7.13 28.35
CA VAL A 722 -18.70 -6.47 28.07
C VAL A 722 -19.74 -7.49 27.56
N ALA A 723 -19.36 -8.41 26.68
CA ALA A 723 -20.25 -9.48 26.21
C ALA A 723 -20.74 -10.37 27.35
N GLU A 724 -19.85 -10.83 28.23
CA GLU A 724 -20.19 -11.64 29.41
C GLU A 724 -21.21 -10.92 30.31
N ARG A 725 -21.06 -9.60 30.48
CA ARG A 725 -21.99 -8.80 31.28
C ARG A 725 -23.35 -8.66 30.62
N VAL A 726 -23.39 -8.38 29.32
CA VAL A 726 -24.64 -8.30 28.55
C VAL A 726 -25.38 -9.64 28.58
N LEU A 727 -24.68 -10.76 28.37
CA LEU A 727 -25.25 -12.10 28.48
C LEU A 727 -25.82 -12.38 29.87
N LYS A 728 -25.11 -11.99 30.93
CA LYS A 728 -25.60 -12.10 32.30
C LYS A 728 -26.84 -11.25 32.53
N ILE A 729 -26.89 -10.03 31.99
CA ILE A 729 -28.06 -9.15 32.06
C ILE A 729 -29.24 -9.80 31.34
N TRP A 730 -29.07 -10.30 30.11
CA TRP A 730 -30.13 -10.99 29.38
C TRP A 730 -30.64 -12.24 30.10
N LYS A 731 -29.77 -12.95 30.82
CA LYS A 731 -30.14 -14.14 31.60
C LYS A 731 -30.88 -13.81 32.89
N THR A 732 -30.52 -12.72 33.57
CA THR A 732 -30.97 -12.42 34.95
C THR A 732 -31.96 -11.28 35.05
N GLY A 733 -32.01 -10.37 34.07
CA GLY A 733 -32.80 -9.14 34.10
C GLY A 733 -32.36 -8.13 35.17
N ASN A 734 -31.13 -8.22 35.68
CA ASN A 734 -30.66 -7.43 36.83
C ASN A 734 -30.34 -5.96 36.52
N ASP A 735 -30.19 -5.59 35.25
CA ASP A 735 -30.00 -4.22 34.77
C ASP A 735 -30.82 -4.02 33.49
N PRO A 736 -32.15 -3.89 33.57
CA PRO A 736 -33.04 -3.93 32.40
C PRO A 736 -32.93 -2.69 31.51
N THR A 737 -32.35 -1.59 32.00
CA THR A 737 -32.11 -0.37 31.21
C THR A 737 -30.71 -0.34 30.60
N GLY A 738 -29.74 -1.06 31.18
CA GLY A 738 -28.33 -1.05 30.78
C GLY A 738 -27.55 0.13 31.39
N GLU A 739 -28.13 0.91 32.30
CA GLU A 739 -27.46 2.07 32.89
C GLU A 739 -26.24 1.69 33.73
N ALA A 740 -26.31 0.59 34.49
CA ALA A 740 -25.19 0.14 35.30
C ALA A 740 -24.07 -0.45 34.42
N LEU A 741 -24.44 -1.13 33.34
CA LEU A 741 -23.52 -1.60 32.30
C LEU A 741 -22.78 -0.42 31.66
N VAL A 742 -23.51 0.57 31.14
CA VAL A 742 -22.94 1.77 30.50
C VAL A 742 -21.95 2.45 31.43
N LYS A 743 -22.37 2.72 32.68
CA LYS A 743 -21.51 3.34 33.69
C LYS A 743 -20.26 2.51 33.94
N TYR A 744 -20.35 1.19 33.93
CA TYR A 744 -19.18 0.33 34.10
C TYR A 744 -18.21 0.44 32.91
N VAL A 745 -18.72 0.39 31.68
CA VAL A 745 -17.92 0.45 30.45
C VAL A 745 -17.21 1.80 30.33
N THR A 746 -17.94 2.90 30.44
CA THR A 746 -17.38 4.26 30.31
C THR A 746 -16.49 4.68 31.47
N ASN A 747 -16.53 4.00 32.61
CA ASN A 747 -15.58 4.25 33.72
C ASN A 747 -14.39 3.29 33.73
N LYS A 748 -14.27 2.37 32.77
CA LYS A 748 -13.20 1.36 32.74
C LYS A 748 -12.42 1.33 31.43
N TYR A 749 -13.11 1.45 30.29
CA TYR A 749 -12.52 1.20 28.97
C TYR A 749 -12.26 2.49 28.19
N THR A 750 -13.22 3.39 28.10
CA THR A 750 -13.09 4.68 27.37
C THR A 750 -12.61 5.82 28.27
N ILE A 751 -11.58 5.56 29.08
CA ILE A 751 -11.02 6.52 30.04
C ILE A 751 -9.52 6.69 29.87
N HIS A 752 -9.02 7.86 30.23
CA HIS A 752 -7.58 8.11 30.26
C HIS A 752 -6.83 7.10 31.15
N PRO A 753 -5.65 6.58 30.74
CA PRO A 753 -4.83 5.63 31.53
C PRO A 753 -4.41 6.10 32.94
N MET A 754 -4.68 7.36 33.30
CA MET A 754 -4.32 7.95 34.59
C MET A 754 -5.23 7.51 35.71
N TYR A 755 -6.45 7.09 35.39
CA TYR A 755 -7.40 6.60 36.37
C TYR A 755 -7.05 5.17 36.78
N ASN A 756 -7.28 4.87 38.07
CA ASN A 756 -7.04 3.54 38.62
C ASN A 756 -7.86 2.45 37.91
N ASN A 757 -9.05 2.80 37.41
CA ASN A 757 -9.90 1.85 36.71
C ASN A 757 -9.30 1.36 35.38
N ALA A 758 -8.35 2.09 34.78
CA ALA A 758 -7.65 1.69 33.55
C ALA A 758 -6.44 0.76 33.80
N THR A 759 -6.13 0.41 35.06
CA THR A 759 -4.96 -0.43 35.41
C THR A 759 -5.04 -1.88 34.93
N TRP A 760 -6.22 -2.33 34.46
CA TRP A 760 -6.37 -3.64 33.82
C TRP A 760 -5.46 -3.79 32.59
N ALA A 761 -5.18 -2.70 31.87
CA ALA A 761 -4.31 -2.70 30.70
C ALA A 761 -2.82 -2.82 31.04
N ASP A 762 -2.40 -2.37 32.24
CA ASP A 762 -0.99 -2.24 32.62
C ASP A 762 -0.22 -3.57 32.50
N VAL A 763 -0.84 -4.68 32.92
CA VAL A 763 -0.21 -6.02 32.87
C VAL A 763 0.00 -6.47 31.43
N VAL A 764 -1.00 -6.25 30.57
CA VAL A 764 -0.98 -6.62 29.15
C VAL A 764 0.09 -5.81 28.42
N VAL A 765 0.05 -4.48 28.59
CA VAL A 765 1.00 -3.55 27.97
C VAL A 765 2.43 -3.81 28.45
N LYS A 766 2.64 -4.07 29.76
CA LYS A 766 3.95 -4.43 30.30
C LYS A 766 4.46 -5.76 29.74
N GLY A 767 3.59 -6.75 29.61
CA GLY A 767 3.93 -8.05 29.01
C GLY A 767 4.35 -7.92 27.55
N TRP A 768 3.58 -7.16 26.77
CA TRP A 768 3.89 -6.85 25.38
C TRP A 768 5.21 -6.09 25.24
N ALA A 769 5.40 -5.01 26.00
CA ALA A 769 6.61 -4.20 25.93
C ALA A 769 7.87 -5.01 26.30
N SER A 770 7.78 -5.84 27.34
CA SER A 770 8.89 -6.68 27.79
C SER A 770 9.27 -7.75 26.76
N SER A 771 8.28 -8.30 26.04
CA SER A 771 8.48 -9.34 25.03
C SER A 771 9.12 -8.76 23.76
N ASN A 772 8.73 -7.55 23.36
CA ASN A 772 9.26 -6.90 22.16
C ASN A 772 10.61 -6.21 22.39
N TYR A 773 10.97 -5.89 23.64
CA TYR A 773 12.24 -5.20 23.96
C TYR A 773 13.50 -6.01 23.60
N LYS A 774 13.42 -7.34 23.65
CA LYS A 774 14.63 -8.19 23.55
C LYS A 774 15.06 -8.49 22.12
N ASN A 775 14.17 -8.37 21.13
CA ASN A 775 14.39 -8.92 19.78
C ASN A 775 14.02 -7.99 18.62
N THR A 776 13.54 -6.76 18.88
CA THR A 776 13.06 -5.88 17.81
C THR A 776 13.29 -4.39 18.11
N ASP A 777 13.62 -3.59 17.08
CA ASP A 777 13.70 -2.12 17.17
C ASP A 777 12.31 -1.43 17.29
N ILE A 778 11.25 -2.20 17.55
CA ILE A 778 9.86 -1.71 17.69
C ILE A 778 9.75 -0.57 18.70
N ILE A 779 10.36 -0.72 19.89
CA ILE A 779 10.28 0.30 20.94
C ILE A 779 10.93 1.61 20.50
N LYS A 780 11.99 1.57 19.68
CA LYS A 780 12.61 2.79 19.15
C LYS A 780 11.81 3.40 17.99
N ARG A 781 11.14 2.56 17.19
CA ARG A 781 10.28 3.02 16.08
C ARG A 781 9.12 3.88 16.59
N ILE A 782 8.46 3.46 17.67
CA ILE A 782 7.33 4.18 18.28
C ILE A 782 7.74 5.44 19.06
N GLN A 783 9.04 5.76 19.14
CA GLN A 783 9.54 7.03 19.70
C GLN A 783 9.58 8.16 18.68
N SER A 784 9.28 7.87 17.42
CA SER A 784 9.32 8.84 16.33
C SER A 784 7.94 9.02 15.75
N ALA A 785 7.62 10.26 15.39
CA ALA A 785 6.36 10.56 14.71
C ALA A 785 6.33 9.99 13.28
N THR A 786 7.50 9.75 12.67
CA THR A 786 7.63 9.17 11.31
C THR A 786 8.87 8.27 11.19
N ILE A 787 8.93 7.43 10.15
CA ILE A 787 10.13 6.64 9.78
C ILE A 787 11.33 7.58 9.52
N TYR A 788 11.07 8.77 8.99
CA TYR A 788 12.11 9.73 8.61
C TYR A 788 12.66 10.47 9.83
N ASP A 789 11.83 10.75 10.83
CA ASP A 789 12.28 11.24 12.14
C ASP A 789 13.09 10.16 12.87
N HIS A 790 12.71 8.88 12.75
CA HIS A 790 13.49 7.75 13.28
C HIS A 790 14.84 7.62 12.57
N ALA A 791 14.84 7.59 11.24
CA ALA A 791 16.03 7.54 10.41
C ALA A 791 16.92 8.76 10.68
N HIS A 792 16.38 9.98 10.74
CA HIS A 792 17.12 11.21 11.03
C HIS A 792 17.77 11.19 12.42
N LYS A 793 17.08 10.70 13.47
CA LYS A 793 17.63 10.53 14.83
C LYS A 793 18.72 9.45 14.89
N VAL A 794 18.61 8.38 14.09
CA VAL A 794 19.64 7.35 13.93
C VAL A 794 20.84 7.91 13.13
N THR A 795 20.59 8.71 12.10
CA THR A 795 21.60 9.37 11.26
C THR A 795 22.36 10.46 12.01
N GLN A 796 21.74 11.18 12.96
CA GLN A 796 22.45 12.15 13.82
C GLN A 796 23.50 11.51 14.75
N ARG A 797 23.43 10.20 15.00
CA ARG A 797 24.52 9.44 15.67
C ARG A 797 25.68 9.06 14.75
N VAL A 798 25.53 9.24 13.42
CA VAL A 798 26.52 8.92 12.38
C VAL A 798 27.31 10.17 11.92
N ILE A 799 26.85 11.38 12.25
CA ILE A 799 27.46 12.69 11.89
C ILE A 799 28.70 13.03 12.75
N SER A 800 29.49 12.04 13.16
CA SER A 800 30.83 12.21 13.74
C SER A 800 31.95 11.72 12.81
N ASN A 801 31.67 11.58 11.51
CA ASN A 801 32.62 11.12 10.50
C ASN A 801 33.54 12.24 9.99
N GLU A 802 34.86 12.02 10.06
CA GLU A 802 35.92 12.98 9.70
C GLU A 802 35.92 13.43 8.23
N LYS A 803 35.31 12.66 7.31
CA LYS A 803 35.33 12.93 5.85
C LYS A 803 34.41 14.09 5.42
N ILE A 804 33.29 14.28 6.12
CA ILE A 804 32.34 15.39 5.86
C ILE A 804 32.99 16.76 6.17
N GLN A 805 33.97 16.80 7.07
CA GLN A 805 34.74 18.01 7.40
C GLN A 805 35.81 18.34 6.35
N GLU A 806 36.24 17.38 5.51
CA GLU A 806 37.20 17.57 4.42
C GLU A 806 36.56 18.29 3.22
N ILE A 807 35.33 17.89 2.86
CA ILE A 807 34.55 18.46 1.74
C ILE A 807 34.19 19.93 2.00
N LEU A 808 33.78 20.28 3.23
CA LEU A 808 33.46 21.66 3.61
C LEU A 808 34.69 22.59 3.61
N LYS A 809 35.90 22.04 3.74
CA LYS A 809 37.17 22.80 3.70
C LYS A 809 37.69 23.06 2.29
N TYR A 810 37.25 22.31 1.28
CA TYR A 810 37.67 22.52 -0.11
C TYR A 810 36.94 23.71 -0.78
N PHE A 811 35.76 24.07 -0.28
CA PHE A 811 34.95 25.19 -0.77
C PHE A 811 35.08 26.47 0.07
N GLN A 812 36.05 26.52 1.00
CA GLN A 812 36.58 27.74 1.63
C GLN A 812 37.92 28.07 0.98
#